data_AF-A0A4P6LWN7-F1
#
_entry.id   AF-A0A4P6LWN7-F1
#
_cell.length_a   1.000
_cell.length_b   1.000
_cell.length_c   1.000
_cell.angle_alpha   90.00
_cell.angle_beta   90.00
_cell.angle_gamma   90.00
#
_symmetry.space_group_name_H-M   'P 1'
#
loop_
_entity.id
_entity.type
_entity.pdbx_description
1 polymer ?
#
loop_
_entity_poly.entity_id
_entity_poly.type
_entity_poly.pdbx_seq_one_letter_code
_entity_poly.pdbx_strand_id
1 'polypeptide(L)'
;MYQKEYKGYVGAPYNFVGLSDRVYKKEKLQPNNVIEKERKSGTITYEITAKTPIFIDNGDNGFYKDCYGQYAIPGSTVRGLVRSNVQILSCSSVKDDIQDGYLMYRHVASGLNKETYNDVLGYDQTEIALPGGEKIQMSVLKNVKAGYIKNVGKHQYIIMKTSLDRIRKELGERNYYVLSERKIIESGYKGFEFLKTLELQNQDGEFEPKIDKKGRMHYVGRKNDEYRPYYKEVSYQVDEKDKAKVCAIDRLGTYKKQGYLMSSGYMQEKKALYLIPEIDENKDSIPIPEEDIDNFRRDYESRKNQVEAVSKTFFKLPENGRKKPVFYIQLGGKLYFGFTPRLRVFYEHKISDGLKGDQRSGWLDYSNSLFGFSKEAGGYKSRLSFMDARIVTDYKEADKQSMILGGPKPTSYLDYLEASHGEKEVSYNDDFRLRGIKQYWLKENIIRGEVGKNLKVASHFNPLYAGVKFCGKIKFNNVTEEELGMLLWGLLLEENSQQNIGKGKTYGYGRISVELKELQILDNEALYNGGSLCLQPYKPEKETEKYKKYIQMAKDDMTRFVGSDIMLAPQICDFLDMKDPEKIPPSGRTRYMSIQRNKNEYQERNAKKIQLPSVDDVIKGNPIIYEGQGNGHYGGNANQYTDRNKNNNRKHDKTKYSGSKKQSGREKSKDMGNIMADALKGIIIGNGEDEKK
;
A
#
# COMPACT_ATOMS: atom_id res chain seq x y z
N MET A 1 -5.03 -35.85 7.54
CA MET A 1 -5.57 -34.48 7.42
C MET A 1 -6.99 -34.57 6.91
N TYR A 2 -7.97 -33.98 7.59
CA TYR A 2 -9.34 -33.87 7.05
C TYR A 2 -9.47 -32.53 6.33
N GLN A 3 -9.67 -32.58 5.01
CA GLN A 3 -10.05 -31.41 4.23
C GLN A 3 -11.46 -30.97 4.65
N LYS A 4 -11.60 -29.71 5.06
CA LYS A 4 -12.87 -29.10 5.48
C LYS A 4 -13.23 -28.00 4.50
N GLU A 5 -14.52 -27.88 4.21
CA GLU A 5 -15.06 -26.77 3.44
C GLU A 5 -15.10 -25.50 4.31
N TYR A 6 -14.52 -24.40 3.81
CA TYR A 6 -14.62 -23.10 4.44
C TYR A 6 -15.91 -22.40 4.01
N LYS A 7 -16.84 -22.27 4.96
CA LYS A 7 -18.13 -21.59 4.74
C LYS A 7 -18.08 -20.06 4.92
N GLY A 8 -16.92 -19.50 5.28
CA GLY A 8 -16.77 -18.05 5.44
C GLY A 8 -16.44 -17.35 4.13
N TYR A 9 -16.51 -16.02 4.12
CA TYR A 9 -16.22 -15.23 2.93
C TYR A 9 -14.71 -15.00 2.73
N VAL A 10 -14.22 -15.23 1.50
CA VAL A 10 -12.80 -15.06 1.10
C VAL A 10 -12.67 -14.21 -0.17
N GLY A 11 -13.78 -13.75 -0.74
CA GLY A 11 -13.77 -13.04 -2.00
C GLY A 11 -13.20 -11.62 -1.91
N ALA A 12 -12.84 -11.09 -3.07
CA ALA A 12 -12.36 -9.73 -3.25
C ALA A 12 -12.88 -9.17 -4.59
N PRO A 13 -12.97 -7.83 -4.75
CA PRO A 13 -13.37 -7.23 -6.03
C PRO A 13 -12.28 -7.27 -7.11
N TYR A 14 -11.18 -7.96 -6.84
CA TYR A 14 -10.07 -8.22 -7.74
C TYR A 14 -9.61 -9.67 -7.56
N ASN A 15 -8.83 -10.15 -8.53
CA ASN A 15 -7.97 -11.31 -8.37
C ASN A 15 -6.61 -11.03 -9.02
N PHE A 16 -5.74 -12.03 -9.10
CA PHE A 16 -4.40 -11.90 -9.67
C PHE A 16 -4.25 -12.86 -10.84
N VAL A 17 -3.68 -12.36 -11.92
CA VAL A 17 -3.23 -13.15 -13.06
C VAL A 17 -1.79 -13.58 -12.79
N GLY A 18 -1.52 -14.88 -12.88
CA GLY A 18 -0.21 -15.46 -12.63
C GLY A 18 0.91 -14.86 -13.48
N LEU A 19 2.16 -14.97 -13.01
CA LEU A 19 3.35 -14.56 -13.78
C LEU A 19 3.91 -15.77 -14.53
N SER A 20 4.40 -15.54 -15.75
CA SER A 20 5.19 -16.55 -16.45
C SER A 20 6.60 -16.60 -15.88
N ASP A 21 7.13 -17.81 -15.64
CA ASP A 21 8.53 -18.02 -15.22
C ASP A 21 9.53 -17.67 -16.33
N ARG A 22 9.08 -17.57 -17.59
CA ARG A 22 9.88 -17.16 -18.75
C ARG A 22 9.45 -15.76 -19.20
N VAL A 23 10.42 -14.93 -19.53
CA VAL A 23 10.18 -13.58 -20.05
C VAL A 23 10.52 -13.57 -21.54
N TYR A 24 9.63 -13.01 -22.36
CA TYR A 24 9.94 -12.82 -23.78
C TYR A 24 11.08 -11.79 -23.91
N LYS A 25 12.18 -12.19 -24.55
CA LYS A 25 13.38 -11.35 -24.70
C LYS A 25 13.45 -10.78 -26.12
N LYS A 26 13.62 -9.46 -26.24
CA LYS A 26 13.98 -8.79 -27.49
C LYS A 26 15.50 -8.62 -27.53
N GLU A 27 16.10 -8.89 -28.67
CA GLU A 27 17.56 -8.89 -28.83
C GLU A 27 18.18 -7.49 -28.78
N LYS A 28 17.52 -6.50 -29.40
CA LYS A 28 18.05 -5.14 -29.52
C LYS A 28 16.97 -4.06 -29.46
N LEU A 29 17.35 -2.94 -28.84
CA LEU A 29 16.58 -1.69 -28.89
C LEU A 29 16.58 -1.14 -30.31
N GLN A 30 15.47 -0.53 -30.69
CA GLN A 30 15.34 0.10 -32.00
C GLN A 30 15.71 1.57 -31.92
N PRO A 31 16.61 2.08 -32.78
CA PRO A 31 16.90 3.50 -32.81
C PRO A 31 15.64 4.30 -33.16
N ASN A 32 15.35 5.35 -32.39
CA ASN A 32 14.20 6.21 -32.63
C ASN A 32 14.42 7.22 -33.78
N ASN A 33 15.65 7.34 -34.27
CA ASN A 33 16.10 8.28 -35.29
C ASN A 33 16.31 7.63 -36.68
N VAL A 34 15.87 6.38 -36.86
CA VAL A 34 16.01 5.64 -38.13
C VAL A 34 14.62 5.20 -38.60
N ILE A 35 14.39 5.34 -39.91
CA ILE A 35 13.19 4.82 -40.59
C ILE A 35 13.61 3.53 -41.31
N GLU A 36 13.14 2.38 -40.83
CA GLU A 36 13.40 1.10 -41.46
C GLU A 36 12.26 0.73 -42.41
N LYS A 37 12.59 0.31 -43.64
CA LYS A 37 11.59 -0.01 -44.68
C LYS A 37 10.67 -1.17 -44.31
N GLU A 38 11.18 -2.14 -43.56
CA GLU A 38 10.44 -3.35 -43.16
C GLU A 38 9.51 -3.11 -41.96
N ARG A 39 9.70 -2.00 -41.24
CA ARG A 39 8.92 -1.62 -40.07
C ARG A 39 7.81 -0.64 -40.44
N LYS A 40 6.76 -0.65 -39.64
CA LYS A 40 5.57 0.18 -39.84
C LYS A 40 5.57 1.35 -38.87
N SER A 41 5.16 2.50 -39.38
CA SER A 41 4.75 3.66 -38.58
C SER A 41 3.32 4.01 -38.98
N GLY A 42 2.55 4.64 -38.09
CA GLY A 42 1.13 4.81 -38.38
C GLY A 42 0.31 5.34 -37.21
N THR A 43 -1.01 5.25 -37.36
CA THR A 43 -1.97 5.59 -36.31
C THR A 43 -3.08 4.55 -36.18
N ILE A 44 -3.54 4.37 -34.94
CA ILE A 44 -4.70 3.56 -34.57
C ILE A 44 -5.75 4.51 -34.00
N THR A 45 -6.91 4.61 -34.64
CA THR A 45 -8.08 5.32 -34.10
C THR A 45 -9.02 4.30 -33.49
N TYR A 46 -9.44 4.53 -32.25
CA TYR A 46 -10.28 3.60 -31.49
C TYR A 46 -11.40 4.34 -30.76
N GLU A 47 -12.48 3.61 -30.48
CA GLU A 47 -13.64 4.09 -29.72
C GLU A 47 -13.81 3.27 -28.45
N ILE A 48 -13.94 3.96 -27.32
CA ILE A 48 -14.25 3.39 -26.01
C ILE A 48 -15.72 3.65 -25.73
N THR A 49 -16.52 2.60 -25.51
CA THR A 49 -17.92 2.73 -25.08
C THR A 49 -18.06 2.35 -23.61
N ALA A 50 -18.60 3.24 -22.79
CA ALA A 50 -18.89 2.96 -21.38
C ALA A 50 -20.10 2.02 -21.24
N LYS A 51 -19.89 0.79 -20.78
CA LYS A 51 -20.94 -0.21 -20.52
C LYS A 51 -21.54 -0.08 -19.11
N THR A 52 -20.87 0.61 -18.21
CA THR A 52 -21.40 1.07 -16.91
C THR A 52 -21.01 2.53 -16.69
N PRO A 53 -21.63 3.25 -15.72
CA PRO A 53 -21.23 4.62 -15.43
C PRO A 53 -19.72 4.74 -15.17
N ILE A 54 -19.11 5.81 -15.69
CA ILE A 54 -17.65 5.97 -15.74
C ILE A 54 -17.23 7.27 -15.08
N PHE A 55 -16.11 7.24 -14.36
CA PHE A 55 -15.48 8.44 -13.79
C PHE A 55 -13.97 8.36 -13.93
N ILE A 56 -13.38 9.36 -14.56
CA ILE A 56 -11.92 9.52 -14.67
C ILE A 56 -11.51 10.70 -13.81
N ASP A 57 -10.72 10.46 -12.77
CA ASP A 57 -10.33 11.49 -11.80
C ASP A 57 -9.29 12.45 -12.43
N ASN A 58 -9.48 13.75 -12.23
CA ASN A 58 -8.51 14.78 -12.63
C ASN A 58 -7.45 15.07 -11.54
N GLY A 59 -7.56 14.45 -10.36
CA GLY A 59 -6.68 14.70 -9.21
C GLY A 59 -7.24 15.74 -8.22
N ASP A 60 -8.23 16.53 -8.62
CA ASP A 60 -8.87 17.60 -7.85
C ASP A 60 -10.36 17.30 -7.53
N ASN A 61 -10.71 16.00 -7.42
CA ASN A 61 -12.07 15.50 -7.18
C ASN A 61 -13.09 15.83 -8.29
N GLY A 62 -12.63 16.16 -9.50
CA GLY A 62 -13.45 16.39 -10.69
C GLY A 62 -13.23 15.30 -11.74
N PHE A 63 -14.13 15.23 -12.72
CA PHE A 63 -13.90 14.40 -13.90
C PHE A 63 -12.82 15.09 -14.78
N TYR A 64 -11.87 14.32 -15.31
CA TYR A 64 -10.84 14.82 -16.22
C TYR A 64 -11.41 15.48 -17.48
N LYS A 65 -11.02 16.73 -17.68
CA LYS A 65 -11.29 17.49 -18.89
C LYS A 65 -9.97 17.84 -19.55
N ASP A 66 -9.94 17.78 -20.87
CA ASP A 66 -8.75 18.17 -21.63
C ASP A 66 -8.51 19.69 -21.59
N CYS A 67 -7.47 20.17 -22.27
CA CYS A 67 -7.14 21.60 -22.31
C CYS A 67 -8.20 22.49 -22.97
N TYR A 68 -9.19 21.90 -23.65
CA TYR A 68 -10.34 22.59 -24.24
C TYR A 68 -11.59 22.51 -23.35
N GLY A 69 -11.49 21.93 -22.16
CA GLY A 69 -12.59 21.77 -21.22
C GLY A 69 -13.56 20.64 -21.57
N GLN A 70 -13.20 19.74 -22.49
CA GLN A 70 -14.05 18.61 -22.89
C GLN A 70 -13.76 17.37 -22.03
N TYR A 71 -14.81 16.62 -21.66
CA TYR A 71 -14.64 15.34 -20.96
C TYR A 71 -13.79 14.40 -21.80
N ALA A 72 -12.76 13.82 -21.19
CA ALA A 72 -11.84 12.93 -21.89
C ALA A 72 -11.31 11.84 -20.96
N ILE A 73 -10.77 10.79 -21.56
CA ILE A 73 -9.91 9.82 -20.89
C ILE A 73 -8.46 10.19 -21.25
N PRO A 74 -7.59 10.53 -20.27
CA PRO A 74 -6.21 10.88 -20.56
C PRO A 74 -5.50 9.80 -21.35
N GLY A 75 -4.67 10.20 -22.31
CA GLY A 75 -3.83 9.28 -23.08
C GLY A 75 -2.94 8.41 -22.17
N SER A 76 -2.48 8.96 -21.04
CA SER A 76 -1.73 8.21 -20.01
C SER A 76 -2.53 7.09 -19.35
N THR A 77 -3.85 7.27 -19.18
CA THR A 77 -4.74 6.26 -18.60
C THR A 77 -4.94 5.10 -19.57
N VAL A 78 -5.19 5.41 -20.85
CA VAL A 78 -5.31 4.38 -21.90
C VAL A 78 -3.97 3.68 -22.11
N ARG A 79 -2.85 4.43 -22.14
CA ARG A 79 -1.50 3.87 -22.20
C ARG A 79 -1.24 2.88 -21.06
N GLY A 80 -1.62 3.22 -19.82
CA GLY A 80 -1.47 2.34 -18.67
C GLY A 80 -2.29 1.04 -18.78
N LEU A 81 -3.53 1.15 -19.26
CA LEU A 81 -4.39 0.00 -19.54
C LEU A 81 -3.77 -0.93 -20.58
N VAL A 82 -3.44 -0.40 -21.76
CA VAL A 82 -2.88 -1.18 -22.86
C VAL A 82 -1.51 -1.76 -22.49
N ARG A 83 -0.66 -1.01 -21.78
CA ARG A 83 0.63 -1.51 -21.29
C ARG A 83 0.46 -2.71 -20.36
N SER A 84 -0.47 -2.64 -19.41
CA SER A 84 -0.73 -3.76 -18.50
C SER A 84 -1.22 -5.00 -19.25
N ASN A 85 -2.07 -4.83 -20.26
CA ASN A 85 -2.55 -5.94 -21.09
C ASN A 85 -1.40 -6.53 -21.91
N VAL A 86 -0.62 -5.71 -22.61
CA VAL A 86 0.55 -6.14 -23.38
C VAL A 86 1.53 -6.89 -22.47
N GLN A 87 1.77 -6.41 -21.25
CA GLN A 87 2.69 -7.06 -20.32
C GLN A 87 2.26 -8.49 -19.98
N ILE A 88 0.95 -8.71 -19.75
CA ILE A 88 0.38 -10.05 -19.52
C ILE A 88 0.47 -10.90 -20.78
N LEU A 89 -0.07 -10.40 -21.90
CA LEU A 89 -0.21 -11.13 -23.17
C LEU A 89 1.13 -11.54 -23.80
N SER A 90 2.19 -10.77 -23.53
CA SER A 90 3.54 -11.02 -24.03
C SER A 90 4.48 -11.67 -23.02
N CYS A 91 4.00 -12.09 -21.84
CA CYS A 91 4.85 -12.61 -20.76
C CYS A 91 6.04 -11.67 -20.45
N SER A 92 5.82 -10.35 -20.48
CA SER A 92 6.87 -9.36 -20.20
C SER A 92 7.23 -9.36 -18.70
N SER A 93 8.40 -8.82 -18.37
CA SER A 93 8.84 -8.71 -16.98
C SER A 93 8.00 -7.69 -16.21
N VAL A 94 7.71 -8.00 -14.95
CA VAL A 94 7.10 -7.05 -13.99
C VAL A 94 8.12 -6.41 -13.04
N LYS A 95 9.40 -6.78 -13.16
CA LYS A 95 10.44 -6.36 -12.21
C LYS A 95 10.54 -4.85 -12.07
N ASP A 96 10.54 -4.13 -13.19
CA ASP A 96 10.68 -2.68 -13.22
C ASP A 96 9.43 -1.95 -12.71
N ASP A 97 8.29 -2.65 -12.60
CA ASP A 97 7.05 -2.11 -12.04
C ASP A 97 6.93 -2.34 -10.52
N ILE A 98 7.84 -3.12 -9.92
CA ILE A 98 7.83 -3.35 -8.48
C ILE A 98 8.57 -2.20 -7.80
N GLN A 99 7.87 -1.48 -6.91
CA GLN A 99 8.51 -0.55 -5.98
C GLN A 99 9.30 -1.35 -4.94
N ASP A 100 10.52 -1.70 -5.29
CA ASP A 100 11.29 -2.70 -4.56
C ASP A 100 11.94 -2.13 -3.30
N GLY A 101 11.84 -2.86 -2.19
CA GLY A 101 12.37 -2.48 -0.90
C GLY A 101 11.84 -3.33 0.24
N TYR A 102 12.44 -3.16 1.42
CA TYR A 102 12.03 -3.90 2.61
C TYR A 102 10.76 -3.30 3.20
N LEU A 103 9.70 -4.11 3.21
CA LEU A 103 8.50 -3.75 3.95
C LEU A 103 8.82 -3.77 5.46
N MET A 104 8.05 -2.99 6.23
CA MET A 104 8.21 -2.93 7.69
C MET A 104 6.97 -3.45 8.41
N TYR A 105 7.16 -4.11 9.54
CA TYR A 105 6.06 -4.60 10.37
C TYR A 105 6.28 -4.40 11.88
N ARG A 106 5.20 -4.54 12.64
CA ARG A 106 5.18 -4.44 14.11
C ARG A 106 4.08 -5.34 14.65
N HIS A 107 4.44 -6.49 15.22
CA HIS A 107 3.51 -7.48 15.75
C HIS A 107 3.60 -7.58 17.28
N VAL A 108 3.09 -6.54 17.98
CA VAL A 108 3.18 -6.46 19.45
C VAL A 108 2.24 -7.45 20.15
N ALA A 109 0.99 -7.57 19.68
CA ALA A 109 -0.03 -8.37 20.35
C ALA A 109 -0.19 -9.76 19.69
N SER A 110 -0.28 -9.78 18.35
CA SER A 110 -0.55 -10.95 17.52
C SER A 110 -0.05 -10.71 16.10
N GLY A 111 0.21 -11.78 15.36
CA GLY A 111 0.61 -11.75 13.95
C GLY A 111 1.52 -12.94 13.63
N LEU A 112 1.63 -13.28 12.34
CA LEU A 112 2.43 -14.42 11.87
C LEU A 112 3.87 -14.37 12.40
N ASN A 113 4.50 -13.20 12.31
CA ASN A 113 5.92 -13.03 12.64
C ASN A 113 6.17 -12.49 14.06
N LYS A 114 5.33 -12.87 15.04
CA LYS A 114 5.42 -12.32 16.42
C LYS A 114 6.68 -12.78 17.15
N GLU A 115 7.06 -14.03 17.01
CA GLU A 115 8.26 -14.59 17.65
C GLU A 115 9.52 -13.91 17.10
N THR A 116 9.69 -13.92 15.78
CA THR A 116 10.76 -13.19 15.09
C THR A 116 10.81 -11.70 15.50
N TYR A 117 9.64 -11.05 15.62
CA TYR A 117 9.57 -9.66 16.08
C TYR A 117 10.09 -9.48 17.51
N ASN A 118 9.71 -10.38 18.42
CA ASN A 118 10.16 -10.37 19.81
C ASN A 118 11.66 -10.64 19.90
N ASP A 119 12.19 -11.56 19.11
CA ASP A 119 13.61 -11.89 19.08
C ASP A 119 14.46 -10.69 18.62
N VAL A 120 14.03 -9.99 17.55
CA VAL A 120 14.71 -8.77 17.08
C VAL A 120 14.73 -7.70 18.17
N LEU A 121 13.61 -7.48 18.89
CA LEU A 121 13.57 -6.54 20.00
C LEU A 121 14.33 -7.02 21.25
N GLY A 122 14.66 -8.31 21.35
CA GLY A 122 15.13 -8.96 22.57
C GLY A 122 14.08 -8.90 23.68
N TYR A 123 12.80 -9.09 23.34
CA TYR A 123 11.71 -9.10 24.31
C TYR A 123 11.88 -10.27 25.27
N ASP A 124 11.99 -9.99 26.56
CA ASP A 124 12.14 -11.00 27.59
C ASP A 124 11.43 -10.58 28.90
N GLN A 125 11.09 -11.54 29.74
CA GLN A 125 10.68 -11.32 31.12
C GLN A 125 11.86 -11.66 32.04
N THR A 126 12.52 -10.63 32.55
CA THR A 126 13.74 -10.79 33.35
C THR A 126 13.48 -10.41 34.80
N GLU A 127 14.03 -11.22 35.71
CA GLU A 127 14.05 -10.97 37.15
C GLU A 127 15.14 -9.94 37.48
N ILE A 128 14.76 -8.85 38.13
CA ILE A 128 15.69 -7.79 38.54
C ILE A 128 15.75 -7.75 40.05
N ALA A 129 16.95 -7.97 40.58
CA ALA A 129 17.23 -7.74 42.00
C ALA A 129 17.30 -6.23 42.29
N LEU A 130 16.52 -5.80 43.27
CA LEU A 130 16.53 -4.43 43.79
C LEU A 130 17.52 -4.31 44.95
N PRO A 131 18.07 -3.10 45.22
CA PRO A 131 18.87 -2.87 46.42
C PRO A 131 17.99 -3.02 47.66
N GLY A 132 18.10 -4.16 48.34
CA GLY A 132 17.20 -4.60 49.41
C GLY A 132 16.84 -6.09 49.37
N GLY A 133 17.20 -6.81 48.31
CA GLY A 133 17.02 -8.27 48.19
C GLY A 133 15.68 -8.69 47.57
N GLU A 134 14.72 -7.76 47.44
CA GLU A 134 13.48 -7.97 46.69
C GLU A 134 13.77 -8.17 45.20
N LYS A 135 13.00 -9.06 44.58
CA LYS A 135 13.11 -9.38 43.16
C LYS A 135 11.83 -9.04 42.44
N ILE A 136 11.94 -8.29 41.35
CA ILE A 136 10.81 -7.91 40.51
C ILE A 136 10.92 -8.53 39.13
N GLN A 137 9.82 -9.08 38.62
CA GLN A 137 9.72 -9.53 37.25
C GLN A 137 9.34 -8.35 36.34
N MET A 138 10.14 -8.09 35.31
CA MET A 138 9.92 -6.97 34.39
C MET A 138 10.11 -7.38 32.93
N SER A 139 9.17 -6.95 32.08
CA SER A 139 9.33 -7.06 30.63
C SER A 139 10.38 -6.07 30.14
N VAL A 140 11.39 -6.55 29.42
CA VAL A 140 12.49 -5.75 28.89
C VAL A 140 12.62 -5.94 27.38
N LEU A 141 13.20 -4.94 26.71
CA LEU A 141 13.59 -5.01 25.30
C LEU A 141 15.11 -4.96 25.26
N LYS A 142 15.75 -6.12 25.30
CA LYS A 142 17.19 -6.28 25.53
C LYS A 142 18.05 -5.75 24.37
N ASN A 143 17.52 -5.63 23.16
CA ASN A 143 18.31 -5.19 22.00
C ASN A 143 18.14 -3.69 21.68
N VAL A 144 17.18 -3.02 22.33
CA VAL A 144 16.80 -1.64 21.98
C VAL A 144 17.68 -0.63 22.71
N LYS A 145 18.36 0.21 21.94
CA LYS A 145 19.12 1.38 22.38
C LYS A 145 18.36 2.67 22.07
N ALA A 146 18.77 3.76 22.70
CA ALA A 146 18.36 5.12 22.37
C ALA A 146 19.59 5.96 21.98
N GLY A 147 19.36 6.97 21.16
CA GLY A 147 20.35 7.92 20.70
C GLY A 147 19.67 9.13 20.08
N TYR A 148 20.38 9.83 19.20
CA TYR A 148 19.88 11.03 18.54
C TYR A 148 20.11 10.95 17.04
N ILE A 149 19.03 10.92 16.27
CA ILE A 149 19.10 11.00 14.81
C ILE A 149 19.32 12.47 14.40
N LYS A 150 20.30 12.71 13.53
CA LYS A 150 20.62 14.03 12.96
C LYS A 150 20.66 13.94 11.44
N ASN A 151 20.06 14.92 10.78
CA ASN A 151 20.19 15.11 9.33
C ASN A 151 21.45 15.93 9.06
N VAL A 152 22.41 15.35 8.32
CA VAL A 152 23.71 15.97 8.03
C VAL A 152 23.76 16.66 6.66
N GLY A 153 22.63 16.72 5.94
CA GLY A 153 22.50 17.32 4.62
C GLY A 153 22.27 16.28 3.52
N LYS A 154 21.73 16.70 2.37
CA LYS A 154 21.45 15.86 1.18
C LYS A 154 20.76 14.52 1.51
N HIS A 155 19.80 14.53 2.43
CA HIS A 155 19.07 13.33 2.87
C HIS A 155 19.90 12.25 3.58
N GLN A 156 21.10 12.57 4.03
CA GLN A 156 21.93 11.68 4.83
C GLN A 156 21.63 11.85 6.32
N TYR A 157 21.56 10.74 7.04
CA TYR A 157 21.24 10.71 8.46
C TYR A 157 22.25 9.87 9.23
N ILE A 158 22.54 10.33 10.45
CA ILE A 158 23.40 9.62 11.40
C ILE A 158 22.67 9.47 12.75
N ILE A 159 23.01 8.43 13.51
CA ILE A 159 22.61 8.28 14.91
C ILE A 159 23.81 8.58 15.80
N MET A 160 23.69 9.62 16.62
CA MET A 160 24.65 9.98 17.65
C MET A 160 24.34 9.19 18.93
N LYS A 161 25.37 8.60 19.53
CA LYS A 161 25.24 7.75 20.73
C LYS A 161 25.10 8.60 21.99
N THR A 162 24.56 8.00 23.05
CA THR A 162 24.42 8.65 24.36
C THR A 162 25.69 8.48 25.20
N SER A 163 25.85 9.34 26.20
CA SER A 163 26.90 9.24 27.22
C SER A 163 26.86 7.92 28.01
N LEU A 164 25.67 7.33 28.14
CA LEU A 164 25.48 6.02 28.77
C LEU A 164 25.46 4.89 27.74
N ASP A 165 26.30 3.86 27.88
CA ASP A 165 26.27 2.69 26.99
C ASP A 165 25.22 1.65 27.38
N ARG A 166 25.03 1.45 28.69
CA ARG A 166 24.08 0.48 29.24
C ARG A 166 23.70 0.86 30.67
N ILE A 167 22.43 0.65 31.03
CA ILE A 167 21.96 0.90 32.40
C ILE A 167 22.41 -0.21 33.37
N ARG A 168 22.12 -1.48 33.03
CA ARG A 168 22.50 -2.68 33.79
C ARG A 168 22.62 -3.89 32.87
N LYS A 169 23.41 -4.90 33.26
CA LYS A 169 23.67 -6.09 32.44
C LYS A 169 22.40 -6.90 32.15
N GLU A 170 21.51 -7.00 33.13
CA GLU A 170 20.24 -7.75 33.05
C GLU A 170 19.26 -7.14 32.04
N LEU A 171 19.40 -5.85 31.74
CA LEU A 171 18.56 -5.11 30.80
C LEU A 171 19.04 -5.22 29.35
N GLY A 172 20.07 -6.04 29.09
CA GLY A 172 20.72 -6.13 27.79
C GLY A 172 21.38 -4.80 27.41
N GLU A 173 21.21 -4.40 26.16
CA GLU A 173 21.79 -3.21 25.55
C GLU A 173 21.08 -1.90 25.92
N ARG A 174 20.06 -1.94 26.78
CA ARG A 174 19.24 -0.76 27.10
C ARG A 174 20.06 0.35 27.79
N ASN A 175 20.06 1.54 27.18
CA ASN A 175 20.74 2.75 27.67
C ASN A 175 19.79 3.93 27.99
N TYR A 176 18.47 3.71 27.99
CA TYR A 176 17.45 4.71 28.33
C TYR A 176 16.56 4.26 29.49
N TYR A 177 16.06 5.22 30.26
CA TYR A 177 15.20 4.95 31.41
C TYR A 177 13.72 4.94 31.01
N VAL A 178 12.94 4.10 31.69
CA VAL A 178 11.48 3.99 31.49
C VAL A 178 10.79 4.42 32.77
N LEU A 179 9.96 5.44 32.69
CA LEU A 179 9.22 6.00 33.81
C LEU A 179 7.74 5.72 33.62
N SER A 180 7.07 5.28 34.68
CA SER A 180 5.63 5.03 34.64
C SER A 180 4.89 6.30 35.02
N GLU A 181 4.14 6.87 34.07
CA GLU A 181 3.32 8.08 34.32
C GLU A 181 2.35 7.85 35.49
N ARG A 182 1.68 6.69 35.51
CA ARG A 182 0.80 6.28 36.61
C ARG A 182 1.51 6.35 37.97
N LYS A 183 2.66 5.70 38.12
CA LYS A 183 3.38 5.66 39.41
C LYS A 183 3.78 7.06 39.88
N ILE A 184 4.11 7.96 38.94
CA ILE A 184 4.47 9.34 39.25
C ILE A 184 3.26 10.13 39.75
N ILE A 185 2.11 9.98 39.08
CA ILE A 185 0.85 10.62 39.49
C ILE A 185 0.41 10.12 40.87
N GLU A 186 0.37 8.80 41.06
CA GLU A 186 -0.03 8.17 42.33
C GLU A 186 0.92 8.53 43.49
N SER A 187 2.20 8.81 43.21
CA SER A 187 3.15 9.26 44.22
C SER A 187 3.09 10.77 44.49
N GLY A 188 2.09 11.50 43.97
CA GLY A 188 1.95 12.94 44.13
C GLY A 188 3.08 13.75 43.48
N TYR A 189 3.71 13.21 42.42
CA TYR A 189 4.83 13.82 41.70
C TYR A 189 6.12 14.04 42.51
N LYS A 190 6.31 13.35 43.64
CA LYS A 190 7.53 13.49 44.46
C LYS A 190 8.81 13.28 43.63
N GLY A 191 9.61 14.34 43.46
CA GLY A 191 10.83 14.36 42.63
C GLY A 191 10.59 14.60 41.13
N PHE A 192 9.35 14.63 40.69
CA PHE A 192 8.93 14.79 39.29
C PHE A 192 7.96 15.98 39.13
N GLU A 193 8.01 16.96 40.03
CA GLU A 193 7.10 18.11 40.07
C GLU A 193 7.11 18.89 38.76
N PHE A 194 8.27 18.95 38.08
CA PHE A 194 8.42 19.54 36.75
C PHE A 194 7.45 18.94 35.71
N LEU A 195 7.07 17.67 35.82
CA LEU A 195 6.16 17.03 34.88
C LEU A 195 4.76 17.63 34.90
N LYS A 196 4.36 18.34 35.97
CA LYS A 196 3.11 19.10 36.03
C LYS A 196 3.07 20.26 35.03
N THR A 197 4.24 20.70 34.55
CA THR A 197 4.36 21.74 33.51
C THR A 197 4.20 21.19 32.10
N LEU A 198 4.07 19.87 31.96
CA LEU A 198 3.94 19.18 30.68
C LEU A 198 2.55 18.57 30.55
N GLU A 199 2.07 18.51 29.31
CA GLU A 199 0.84 17.80 28.99
C GLU A 199 1.08 16.28 29.11
N LEU A 200 0.68 15.70 30.24
CA LEU A 200 0.65 14.26 30.46
C LEU A 200 -0.58 13.62 29.81
N GLN A 201 -0.51 12.31 29.54
CA GLN A 201 -1.59 11.60 28.87
C GLN A 201 -2.81 11.42 29.77
N ASN A 202 -2.58 11.27 31.08
CA ASN A 202 -3.63 11.14 32.08
C ASN A 202 -3.66 12.40 32.94
N GLN A 203 -4.88 12.85 33.28
CA GLN A 203 -5.10 13.92 34.24
C GLN A 203 -4.73 13.44 35.66
N ASP A 204 -4.43 14.39 36.54
CA ASP A 204 -4.20 14.13 37.96
C ASP A 204 -5.40 13.41 38.60
N GLY A 205 -5.13 12.32 39.31
CA GLY A 205 -6.15 11.53 39.99
C GLY A 205 -5.79 10.05 40.13
N GLU A 206 -6.67 9.30 40.79
CA GLU A 206 -6.51 7.85 40.96
C GLU A 206 -6.82 7.08 39.66
N PHE A 207 -6.09 5.98 39.47
CA PHE A 207 -6.33 5.05 38.36
C PHE A 207 -7.31 3.97 38.80
N GLU A 208 -8.43 3.82 38.08
CA GLU A 208 -9.45 2.82 38.38
C GLU A 208 -8.93 1.40 38.11
N PRO A 209 -8.90 0.49 39.10
CA PRO A 209 -8.60 -0.91 38.87
C PRO A 209 -9.78 -1.61 38.15
N LYS A 210 -9.49 -2.33 37.07
CA LYS A 210 -10.46 -3.13 36.32
C LYS A 210 -9.92 -4.53 36.09
N ILE A 211 -10.75 -5.54 36.30
CA ILE A 211 -10.40 -6.92 35.98
C ILE A 211 -10.94 -7.24 34.58
N ASP A 212 -10.07 -7.68 33.67
CA ASP A 212 -10.54 -8.15 32.37
C ASP A 212 -11.20 -9.52 32.47
N LYS A 213 -11.83 -9.95 31.37
CA LYS A 213 -12.51 -11.26 31.28
C LYS A 213 -11.57 -12.46 31.49
N LYS A 214 -10.24 -12.25 31.51
CA LYS A 214 -9.21 -13.27 31.76
C LYS A 214 -8.61 -13.15 33.17
N GLY A 215 -9.19 -12.36 34.06
CA GLY A 215 -8.74 -12.19 35.44
C GLY A 215 -7.52 -11.27 35.60
N ARG A 216 -7.11 -10.54 34.55
CA ARG A 216 -5.94 -9.65 34.61
C ARG A 216 -6.35 -8.28 35.15
N MET A 217 -5.51 -7.72 36.02
CA MET A 217 -5.70 -6.37 36.56
C MET A 217 -5.22 -5.30 35.58
N HIS A 218 -6.11 -4.37 35.28
CA HIS A 218 -5.92 -3.19 34.46
C HIS A 218 -6.11 -1.94 35.31
N TYR A 219 -5.44 -0.85 34.97
CA TYR A 219 -5.54 0.41 35.70
C TYR A 219 -5.79 1.54 34.71
N VAL A 220 -6.94 2.20 34.84
CA VAL A 220 -7.43 3.16 33.85
C VAL A 220 -7.45 4.56 34.45
N GLY A 221 -6.63 5.46 33.89
CA GLY A 221 -6.61 6.88 34.26
C GLY A 221 -7.63 7.70 33.48
N ARG A 222 -7.90 8.92 33.97
CA ARG A 222 -8.71 9.91 33.24
C ARG A 222 -7.90 10.48 32.08
N LYS A 223 -8.40 10.34 30.86
CA LYS A 223 -7.70 10.77 29.64
C LYS A 223 -7.59 12.31 29.59
N ASN A 224 -6.40 12.81 29.29
CA ASN A 224 -6.19 14.19 28.87
C ASN A 224 -6.33 14.29 27.33
N ASP A 225 -7.31 15.07 26.86
CA ASP A 225 -7.58 15.27 25.43
C ASP A 225 -6.62 16.28 24.76
N GLU A 226 -5.97 17.12 25.56
CA GLU A 226 -4.97 18.10 25.10
C GLU A 226 -3.60 17.46 24.86
N TYR A 227 -3.38 16.26 25.41
CA TYR A 227 -2.15 15.49 25.28
C TYR A 227 -1.67 15.35 23.83
N ARG A 228 -0.40 15.70 23.58
CA ARG A 228 0.31 15.45 22.31
C ARG A 228 1.67 14.81 22.60
N PRO A 229 2.18 13.94 21.71
CA PRO A 229 3.52 13.38 21.89
C PRO A 229 4.58 14.49 21.82
N TYR A 230 5.59 14.41 22.66
CA TYR A 230 6.63 15.44 22.81
C TYR A 230 7.99 14.84 23.18
N TYR A 231 9.03 15.63 22.96
CA TYR A 231 10.34 15.41 23.57
C TYR A 231 10.86 16.77 24.07
N LYS A 232 11.45 16.79 25.27
CA LYS A 232 11.90 18.02 25.93
C LYS A 232 13.24 17.79 26.65
N GLU A 233 14.12 18.77 26.56
CA GLU A 233 15.38 18.77 27.31
C GLU A 233 15.11 18.91 28.81
N VAL A 234 15.80 18.09 29.60
CA VAL A 234 15.66 18.02 31.06
C VAL A 234 16.99 17.72 31.73
N SER A 235 17.12 18.09 33.00
CA SER A 235 18.13 17.53 33.89
C SER A 235 17.49 16.49 34.82
N TYR A 236 18.26 15.51 35.29
CA TYR A 236 17.75 14.43 36.11
C TYR A 236 18.77 13.89 37.13
N GLN A 237 18.24 13.22 38.15
CA GLN A 237 19.03 12.50 39.16
C GLN A 237 18.63 11.02 39.17
N VAL A 238 19.62 10.16 39.34
CA VAL A 238 19.43 8.72 39.55
C VAL A 238 19.66 8.38 41.02
N ASP A 239 18.98 7.33 41.49
CA ASP A 239 19.14 6.84 42.86
C ASP A 239 20.57 6.35 43.09
N GLU A 240 21.15 6.68 44.24
CA GLU A 240 22.54 6.35 44.58
C GLU A 240 22.75 4.84 44.79
N LYS A 241 21.74 4.16 45.33
CA LYS A 241 21.73 2.70 45.55
C LYS A 241 21.29 1.98 44.28
N ASP A 242 20.35 2.55 43.55
CA ASP A 242 19.84 2.05 42.27
C ASP A 242 20.12 3.00 41.10
N LYS A 243 21.30 2.90 40.49
CA LYS A 243 21.65 3.73 39.30
C LYS A 243 20.75 3.50 38.07
N ALA A 244 19.88 2.49 38.08
CA ALA A 244 18.88 2.23 37.04
C ALA A 244 17.53 2.92 37.29
N LYS A 245 17.34 3.50 38.48
CA LYS A 245 16.13 4.23 38.86
C LYS A 245 16.40 5.73 38.80
N VAL A 246 15.60 6.44 38.02
CA VAL A 246 15.55 7.91 38.06
C VAL A 246 14.69 8.30 39.26
N CYS A 247 15.21 9.17 40.13
CA CYS A 247 14.50 9.63 41.32
C CYS A 247 13.99 11.06 41.17
N ALA A 248 14.59 11.89 40.30
CA ALA A 248 14.10 13.23 40.06
C ALA A 248 14.35 13.76 38.63
N ILE A 249 13.47 14.65 38.16
CA ILE A 249 13.56 15.34 36.85
C ILE A 249 13.16 16.80 37.02
N ASP A 250 13.93 17.72 36.44
CA ASP A 250 13.63 19.15 36.41
C ASP A 250 14.20 19.83 35.15
N ARG A 251 14.04 21.15 35.04
CA ARG A 251 14.62 22.01 34.00
C ARG A 251 16.15 21.87 33.95
N LEU A 252 16.72 22.21 32.80
CA LEU A 252 18.17 22.18 32.58
C LEU A 252 18.93 22.97 33.65
N GLY A 253 20.10 22.46 34.03
CA GLY A 253 20.98 23.07 35.04
C GLY A 253 20.65 22.72 36.50
N THR A 254 19.48 22.13 36.80
CA THR A 254 19.08 21.79 38.18
C THR A 254 19.86 20.59 38.71
N TYR A 255 19.99 19.53 37.91
CA TYR A 255 20.75 18.33 38.25
C TYR A 255 21.96 18.16 37.35
N LYS A 256 22.95 17.38 37.83
CA LYS A 256 24.22 17.14 37.13
C LYS A 256 24.06 16.42 35.79
N LYS A 257 23.10 15.49 35.67
CA LYS A 257 22.89 14.72 34.43
C LYS A 257 21.86 15.39 33.55
N GLN A 258 22.10 15.40 32.24
CA GLN A 258 21.20 15.99 31.24
C GLN A 258 20.74 14.97 30.21
N GLY A 259 19.62 15.25 29.56
CA GLY A 259 19.07 14.41 28.51
C GLY A 259 17.74 14.91 27.98
N TYR A 260 17.03 14.03 27.28
CA TYR A 260 15.72 14.29 26.71
C TYR A 260 14.67 13.38 27.32
N LEU A 261 13.61 13.98 27.86
CA LEU A 261 12.40 13.28 28.22
C LEU A 261 11.49 13.18 27.00
N MET A 262 11.00 11.99 26.69
CA MET A 262 10.21 11.70 25.51
C MET A 262 8.93 10.95 25.86
N SER A 263 7.81 11.38 25.28
CA SER A 263 6.48 10.80 25.46
C SER A 263 5.85 10.56 24.08
N SER A 264 5.55 9.30 23.76
CA SER A 264 5.10 8.85 22.42
C SER A 264 3.59 9.06 22.19
N GLY A 265 2.98 8.46 21.16
CA GLY A 265 1.52 8.58 20.95
C GLY A 265 0.67 8.03 22.11
N TYR A 266 -0.63 8.36 22.11
CA TYR A 266 -1.57 7.87 23.13
C TYR A 266 -1.56 6.32 23.21
N MET A 267 -1.53 5.79 24.44
CA MET A 267 -1.61 4.35 24.73
C MET A 267 -2.73 4.08 25.72
N GLN A 268 -3.51 3.03 25.50
CA GLN A 268 -4.54 2.63 26.45
C GLN A 268 -3.91 2.20 27.77
N GLU A 269 -4.43 2.72 28.89
CA GLU A 269 -4.07 2.40 30.27
C GLU A 269 -2.65 2.83 30.68
N LYS A 270 -1.62 2.18 30.15
CA LYS A 270 -0.23 2.33 30.59
C LYS A 270 0.50 3.31 29.68
N LYS A 271 0.86 4.47 30.24
CA LYS A 271 1.79 5.41 29.60
C LYS A 271 3.18 5.33 30.22
N ALA A 272 4.17 5.15 29.35
CA ALA A 272 5.58 5.24 29.70
C ALA A 272 6.16 6.54 29.15
N LEU A 273 6.96 7.21 29.98
CA LEU A 273 7.87 8.27 29.57
C LEU A 273 9.28 7.68 29.45
N TYR A 274 10.03 8.12 28.46
CA TYR A 274 11.38 7.64 28.19
C TYR A 274 12.38 8.76 28.42
N LEU A 275 13.39 8.51 29.24
CA LEU A 275 14.47 9.47 29.45
C LEU A 275 15.73 8.96 28.76
N ILE A 276 16.19 9.72 27.77
CA ILE A 276 17.33 9.42 26.92
C ILE A 276 18.49 10.30 27.40
N PRO A 277 19.62 9.75 27.87
CA PRO A 277 20.77 10.54 28.33
C PRO A 277 21.34 11.45 27.24
N GLU A 278 22.12 12.45 27.62
CA GLU A 278 22.79 13.38 26.69
C GLU A 278 23.67 12.68 25.65
N ILE A 279 23.96 13.40 24.56
CA ILE A 279 24.85 12.94 23.49
C ILE A 279 26.28 12.85 24.02
N ASP A 280 27.00 11.82 23.60
CA ASP A 280 28.45 11.78 23.74
C ASP A 280 29.10 12.19 22.42
N GLU A 281 29.67 13.39 22.36
CA GLU A 281 30.31 13.90 21.15
C GLU A 281 31.62 13.18 20.82
N ASN A 282 32.20 12.45 21.77
CA ASN A 282 33.45 11.70 21.56
C ASN A 282 33.20 10.30 20.98
N LYS A 283 31.94 9.83 20.93
CA LYS A 283 31.61 8.50 20.39
C LYS A 283 31.31 8.57 18.90
N ASP A 284 31.79 7.57 18.18
CA ASP A 284 31.50 7.43 16.75
C ASP A 284 29.99 7.32 16.50
N SER A 285 29.52 8.17 15.57
CA SER A 285 28.15 8.14 15.06
C SER A 285 27.92 6.91 14.18
N ILE A 286 26.66 6.48 14.10
CA ILE A 286 26.25 5.36 13.25
C ILE A 286 25.62 5.95 11.98
N PRO A 287 26.21 5.76 10.79
CA PRO A 287 25.58 6.16 9.54
C PRO A 287 24.35 5.29 9.28
N ILE A 288 23.26 5.90 8.77
CA ILE A 288 22.08 5.18 8.32
C ILE A 288 22.18 5.01 6.81
N PRO A 289 22.12 3.77 6.27
CA PRO A 289 22.06 3.55 4.83
C PRO A 289 20.91 4.30 4.17
N GLU A 290 21.13 4.84 2.96
CA GLU A 290 20.13 5.59 2.21
C GLU A 290 18.89 4.73 1.90
N GLU A 291 19.09 3.45 1.58
CA GLU A 291 18.02 2.48 1.37
C GLU A 291 17.10 2.34 2.59
N ASP A 292 17.66 2.31 3.81
CA ASP A 292 16.88 2.20 5.05
C ASP A 292 16.06 3.48 5.33
N ILE A 293 16.61 4.64 4.96
CA ILE A 293 15.91 5.92 5.02
C ILE A 293 14.72 5.93 4.05
N ASP A 294 14.91 5.43 2.84
CA ASP A 294 13.85 5.36 1.84
C ASP A 294 12.77 4.36 2.21
N ASN A 295 13.15 3.19 2.74
CA ASN A 295 12.19 2.24 3.29
C ASN A 295 11.39 2.85 4.45
N PHE A 296 12.04 3.60 5.35
CA PHE A 296 11.35 4.33 6.43
C PHE A 296 10.37 5.38 5.89
N ARG A 297 10.77 6.16 4.88
CA ARG A 297 9.91 7.17 4.24
C ARG A 297 8.68 6.54 3.59
N ARG A 298 8.86 5.44 2.85
CA ARG A 298 7.75 4.69 2.23
C ARG A 298 6.79 4.14 3.28
N ASP A 299 7.31 3.55 4.36
CA ASP A 299 6.48 3.07 5.47
C ASP A 299 5.74 4.23 6.17
N TYR A 300 6.39 5.38 6.36
CA TYR A 300 5.77 6.59 6.90
C TYR A 300 4.61 7.06 6.01
N GLU A 301 4.83 7.24 4.71
CA GLU A 301 3.81 7.73 3.78
C GLU A 301 2.62 6.77 3.70
N SER A 302 2.86 5.45 3.69
CA SER A 302 1.81 4.42 3.71
C SER A 302 0.90 4.45 4.96
N ARG A 303 1.37 5.12 6.03
CA ARG A 303 0.67 5.27 7.32
C ARG A 303 0.43 6.72 7.69
N LYS A 304 0.68 7.68 6.79
CA LYS A 304 0.61 9.12 7.06
C LYS A 304 -0.67 9.55 7.74
N ASN A 305 -1.82 9.14 7.21
CA ASN A 305 -3.13 9.46 7.79
C ASN A 305 -3.29 8.97 9.24
N GLN A 306 -2.74 7.79 9.58
CA GLN A 306 -2.78 7.24 10.93
C GLN A 306 -1.81 7.98 11.87
N VAL A 307 -0.61 8.27 11.36
CA VAL A 307 0.49 8.83 12.14
C VAL A 307 0.30 10.34 12.37
N GLU A 308 -0.07 11.08 11.33
CA GLU A 308 -0.32 12.52 11.39
C GLU A 308 -1.61 12.87 12.14
N ALA A 309 -2.56 11.93 12.26
CA ALA A 309 -3.70 12.07 13.17
C ALA A 309 -3.28 12.13 14.65
N VAL A 310 -2.12 11.55 14.99
CA VAL A 310 -1.53 11.64 16.34
C VAL A 310 -0.63 12.87 16.44
N SER A 311 0.30 13.03 15.49
CA SER A 311 1.15 14.22 15.38
C SER A 311 1.76 14.34 14.00
N LYS A 312 1.67 15.54 13.42
CA LYS A 312 2.21 15.86 12.09
C LYS A 312 3.74 15.82 12.01
N THR A 313 4.44 16.02 13.13
CA THR A 313 5.91 16.22 13.15
C THR A 313 6.64 15.18 14.01
N PHE A 314 6.00 14.65 15.05
CA PHE A 314 6.67 13.79 16.04
C PHE A 314 7.22 12.48 15.46
N PHE A 315 6.65 11.94 14.39
CA PHE A 315 7.12 10.68 13.79
C PHE A 315 7.89 10.89 12.49
N LYS A 316 8.10 12.14 12.05
CA LYS A 316 8.92 12.46 10.87
C LYS A 316 10.40 12.43 11.21
N LEU A 317 11.23 12.13 10.20
CA LEU A 317 12.67 12.35 10.24
C LEU A 317 12.97 13.85 10.48
N PRO A 318 14.08 14.19 11.15
CA PRO A 318 14.44 15.58 11.39
C PRO A 318 14.79 16.32 10.08
N GLU A 319 14.45 17.61 10.04
CA GLU A 319 14.88 18.52 8.98
C GLU A 319 16.40 18.74 9.02
N ASN A 320 16.95 19.32 7.94
CA ASN A 320 18.39 19.54 7.80
C ASN A 320 18.99 20.28 9.01
N GLY A 321 20.10 19.74 9.55
CA GLY A 321 20.80 20.28 10.72
C GLY A 321 20.12 20.02 12.07
N ARG A 322 18.85 19.60 12.10
CA ARG A 322 18.12 19.32 13.34
C ARG A 322 18.45 17.91 13.85
N LYS A 323 18.46 17.77 15.18
CA LYS A 323 18.63 16.50 15.90
C LYS A 323 17.36 16.15 16.66
N LYS A 324 17.12 14.85 16.86
CA LYS A 324 15.93 14.35 17.54
C LYS A 324 16.21 13.02 18.25
N PRO A 325 15.64 12.77 19.43
CA PRO A 325 15.79 11.49 20.09
C PRO A 325 15.20 10.34 19.24
N VAL A 326 15.88 9.21 19.21
CA VAL A 326 15.52 8.03 18.42
C VAL A 326 15.83 6.75 19.20
N PHE A 327 15.06 5.69 18.95
CA PHE A 327 15.40 4.34 19.38
C PHE A 327 15.95 3.55 18.20
N TYR A 328 16.91 2.68 18.45
CA TYR A 328 17.51 1.86 17.41
C TYR A 328 17.97 0.49 17.91
N ILE A 329 18.15 -0.45 16.98
CA ILE A 329 18.70 -1.79 17.19
C ILE A 329 19.75 -2.02 16.11
N GLN A 330 20.92 -2.53 16.51
CA GLN A 330 21.93 -3.06 15.60
C GLN A 330 22.03 -4.57 15.85
N LEU A 331 21.54 -5.37 14.91
CA LEU A 331 21.49 -6.83 15.05
C LEU A 331 21.70 -7.49 13.69
N GLY A 332 22.61 -8.46 13.61
CA GLY A 332 22.87 -9.23 12.38
C GLY A 332 23.26 -8.36 11.17
N GLY A 333 23.99 -7.27 11.40
CA GLY A 333 24.36 -6.31 10.34
C GLY A 333 23.25 -5.35 9.91
N LYS A 334 22.01 -5.50 10.42
CA LYS A 334 20.88 -4.61 10.11
C LYS A 334 20.71 -3.52 11.16
N LEU A 335 20.30 -2.33 10.71
CA LEU A 335 19.98 -1.18 11.56
C LEU A 335 18.48 -0.89 11.53
N TYR A 336 17.80 -1.09 12.65
CA TYR A 336 16.40 -0.70 12.81
C TYR A 336 16.31 0.58 13.62
N PHE A 337 15.46 1.53 13.24
CA PHE A 337 15.30 2.77 13.99
C PHE A 337 13.87 3.32 13.97
N GLY A 338 13.54 4.18 14.93
CA GLY A 338 12.23 4.81 15.02
C GLY A 338 11.98 5.57 16.32
N PHE A 339 10.79 6.18 16.41
CA PHE A 339 10.44 7.10 17.51
C PHE A 339 9.62 6.45 18.63
N THR A 340 9.70 5.12 18.78
CA THR A 340 9.12 4.35 19.89
C THR A 340 9.94 3.08 20.13
N PRO A 341 10.15 2.62 21.38
CA PRO A 341 11.03 1.46 21.64
C PRO A 341 10.57 0.15 20.99
N ARG A 342 9.25 -0.04 20.85
CA ARG A 342 8.69 -1.12 20.02
C ARG A 342 8.80 -0.71 18.56
N LEU A 343 9.99 -0.86 18.00
CA LEU A 343 10.32 -0.46 16.63
C LEU A 343 9.44 -1.17 15.61
N ARG A 344 9.34 -0.59 14.41
CA ARG A 344 8.94 -1.37 13.23
C ARG A 344 10.22 -1.99 12.69
N VAL A 345 10.18 -3.27 12.36
CA VAL A 345 11.34 -4.02 11.87
C VAL A 345 11.12 -4.36 10.40
N PHE A 346 12.21 -4.49 9.65
CA PHE A 346 12.19 -4.94 8.27
C PHE A 346 11.83 -6.42 8.19
N TYR A 347 11.12 -6.81 7.13
CA TYR A 347 11.08 -8.21 6.73
C TYR A 347 12.46 -8.66 6.19
N GLU A 348 12.67 -9.96 6.13
CA GLU A 348 13.96 -10.53 5.67
C GLU A 348 14.19 -10.31 4.17
N HIS A 349 13.14 -10.41 3.36
CA HIS A 349 13.18 -10.34 1.91
C HIS A 349 12.50 -9.08 1.35
N LYS A 350 12.95 -8.63 0.17
CA LYS A 350 12.33 -7.57 -0.62
C LYS A 350 11.14 -8.11 -1.40
N ILE A 351 10.32 -7.23 -1.99
CA ILE A 351 9.17 -7.65 -2.79
C ILE A 351 9.63 -8.42 -4.05
N SER A 352 10.70 -7.96 -4.70
CA SER A 352 11.22 -8.57 -5.93
C SER A 352 11.82 -9.98 -5.74
N ASP A 353 12.17 -10.37 -4.52
CA ASP A 353 12.75 -11.70 -4.22
C ASP A 353 11.75 -12.83 -4.54
N GLY A 354 10.45 -12.53 -4.50
CA GLY A 354 9.38 -13.46 -4.89
C GLY A 354 9.17 -13.65 -6.38
N LEU A 355 9.94 -12.97 -7.24
CA LEU A 355 9.98 -13.26 -8.68
C LEU A 355 10.78 -14.55 -8.92
N LYS A 356 10.44 -15.32 -9.96
CA LYS A 356 11.15 -16.56 -10.31
C LYS A 356 11.56 -16.61 -11.79
N GLY A 357 12.48 -17.51 -12.11
CA GLY A 357 12.99 -17.70 -13.46
C GLY A 357 13.53 -16.41 -14.07
N ASP A 358 13.18 -16.15 -15.33
CA ASP A 358 13.61 -14.98 -16.08
C ASP A 358 13.01 -13.67 -15.53
N GLN A 359 11.94 -13.70 -14.74
CA GLN A 359 11.33 -12.49 -14.15
C GLN A 359 12.28 -11.75 -13.23
N ARG A 360 13.25 -12.45 -12.62
CA ARG A 360 14.30 -11.85 -11.78
C ARG A 360 15.24 -10.92 -12.55
N SER A 361 15.25 -11.03 -13.87
CA SER A 361 16.18 -10.32 -14.74
C SER A 361 15.44 -9.21 -15.49
N GLY A 362 16.01 -8.00 -15.46
CA GLY A 362 15.43 -6.81 -16.10
C GLY A 362 15.70 -6.77 -17.60
N TRP A 363 15.34 -7.84 -18.32
CA TRP A 363 15.56 -7.98 -19.76
C TRP A 363 14.76 -6.94 -20.57
N LEU A 364 15.21 -6.69 -21.80
CA LEU A 364 14.40 -6.00 -22.78
C LEU A 364 13.28 -6.94 -23.26
N ASP A 365 12.04 -6.55 -23.02
CA ASP A 365 10.83 -7.32 -23.39
C ASP A 365 9.90 -6.51 -24.31
N TYR A 366 8.76 -7.10 -24.67
CA TYR A 366 7.75 -6.45 -25.52
C TYR A 366 7.24 -5.14 -24.91
N SER A 367 6.92 -5.14 -23.61
CA SER A 367 6.39 -3.97 -22.91
C SER A 367 7.41 -2.81 -22.91
N ASN A 368 8.63 -3.07 -22.46
CA ASN A 368 9.71 -2.08 -22.39
C ASN A 368 10.13 -1.59 -23.80
N SER A 369 10.13 -2.46 -24.81
CA SER A 369 10.46 -2.11 -26.20
C SER A 369 9.43 -1.19 -26.86
N LEU A 370 8.15 -1.26 -26.46
CA LEU A 370 7.09 -0.43 -27.04
C LEU A 370 6.83 0.83 -26.20
N PHE A 371 6.62 0.62 -24.90
CA PHE A 371 6.23 1.68 -23.97
C PHE A 371 7.42 2.48 -23.43
N GLY A 372 8.65 2.01 -23.62
CA GLY A 372 9.84 2.66 -23.09
C GLY A 372 10.01 2.47 -21.59
N PHE A 373 11.20 2.82 -21.10
CA PHE A 373 11.57 2.73 -19.69
C PHE A 373 12.59 3.81 -19.32
N SER A 374 12.75 4.06 -18.02
CA SER A 374 13.80 4.92 -17.47
C SER A 374 14.42 4.20 -16.27
N LYS A 375 15.74 4.00 -16.31
CA LYS A 375 16.54 3.34 -15.26
C LYS A 375 17.80 4.17 -15.03
N GLU A 376 18.47 3.98 -13.90
CA GLU A 376 19.75 4.65 -13.60
C GLU A 376 20.81 4.39 -14.68
N ALA A 377 20.87 3.15 -15.19
CA ALA A 377 21.81 2.76 -16.24
C ALA A 377 21.48 3.32 -17.64
N GLY A 378 20.33 4.01 -17.79
CA GLY A 378 19.87 4.58 -19.05
C GLY A 378 18.36 4.46 -19.25
N GLY A 379 17.85 5.22 -20.22
CA GLY A 379 16.44 5.22 -20.58
C GLY A 379 16.22 4.92 -22.06
N TYR A 380 15.03 4.43 -22.39
CA TYR A 380 14.58 4.23 -23.75
C TYR A 380 13.22 4.88 -23.95
N LYS A 381 13.16 5.82 -24.91
CA LYS A 381 11.94 6.55 -25.23
C LYS A 381 10.92 5.63 -25.90
N SER A 382 9.65 5.76 -25.50
CA SER A 382 8.53 5.03 -26.10
C SER A 382 8.43 5.28 -27.60
N ARG A 383 8.06 4.22 -28.33
CA ARG A 383 7.69 4.27 -29.75
C ARG A 383 6.19 4.52 -29.96
N LEU A 384 5.44 4.69 -28.87
CA LEU A 384 4.00 4.88 -28.86
C LEU A 384 3.66 6.25 -28.26
N SER A 385 2.69 6.94 -28.85
CA SER A 385 2.12 8.17 -28.30
C SER A 385 0.61 8.03 -28.22
N PHE A 386 0.06 8.18 -27.02
CA PHE A 386 -1.37 8.07 -26.76
C PHE A 386 -1.95 9.47 -26.58
N MET A 387 -2.92 9.81 -27.43
CA MET A 387 -3.69 11.04 -27.31
C MET A 387 -4.88 10.82 -26.36
N ASP A 388 -5.36 11.91 -25.76
CA ASP A 388 -6.58 11.89 -24.96
C ASP A 388 -7.76 11.39 -25.79
N ALA A 389 -8.53 10.43 -25.25
CA ALA A 389 -9.75 9.95 -25.86
C ALA A 389 -10.90 10.88 -25.48
N ARG A 390 -11.36 11.70 -26.43
CA ARG A 390 -12.37 12.73 -26.20
C ARG A 390 -13.77 12.18 -26.34
N ILE A 391 -14.69 12.70 -25.55
CA ILE A 391 -16.11 12.33 -25.67
C ILE A 391 -16.65 12.75 -27.05
N VAL A 392 -17.42 11.86 -27.70
CA VAL A 392 -17.99 12.08 -29.04
C VAL A 392 -19.51 11.94 -29.09
N THR A 393 -20.15 11.69 -27.95
CA THR A 393 -21.60 11.61 -27.80
C THR A 393 -22.09 12.64 -26.80
N ASP A 394 -23.39 12.91 -26.82
CA ASP A 394 -24.04 13.59 -25.71
C ASP A 394 -23.81 12.84 -24.40
N TYR A 395 -23.80 13.59 -23.30
CA TYR A 395 -23.52 13.06 -21.98
C TYR A 395 -24.47 13.64 -20.94
N LYS A 396 -24.65 12.87 -19.88
CA LYS A 396 -25.33 13.30 -18.65
C LYS A 396 -24.47 12.87 -17.47
N GLU A 397 -24.30 13.76 -16.52
CA GLU A 397 -23.73 13.41 -15.22
C GLU A 397 -24.78 12.73 -14.36
N ALA A 398 -24.38 11.66 -13.69
CA ALA A 398 -25.19 11.01 -12.68
C ALA A 398 -25.01 11.67 -11.31
N ASP A 399 -25.92 11.35 -10.39
CA ASP A 399 -25.86 11.81 -9.01
C ASP A 399 -24.54 11.47 -8.32
N LYS A 400 -24.17 12.33 -7.37
CA LYS A 400 -22.95 12.19 -6.58
C LYS A 400 -22.92 10.84 -5.85
N GLN A 401 -21.89 10.07 -6.11
CA GLN A 401 -21.63 8.78 -5.47
C GLN A 401 -20.63 8.94 -4.34
N SER A 402 -20.81 8.16 -3.26
CA SER A 402 -19.93 8.15 -2.09
C SER A 402 -19.62 6.72 -1.70
N MET A 403 -18.34 6.36 -1.65
CA MET A 403 -17.91 4.98 -1.35
C MET A 403 -16.47 4.92 -0.82
N ILE A 404 -16.10 3.83 -0.15
CA ILE A 404 -14.73 3.60 0.30
C ILE A 404 -13.97 2.88 -0.82
N LEU A 405 -12.97 3.53 -1.38
CA LEU A 405 -12.07 2.97 -2.39
C LEU A 405 -10.80 2.49 -1.67
N GLY A 406 -10.78 1.22 -1.30
CA GLY A 406 -9.64 0.59 -0.63
C GLY A 406 -8.97 -0.46 -1.50
N GLY A 407 -7.65 -0.57 -1.39
CA GLY A 407 -6.89 -1.73 -1.88
C GLY A 407 -6.22 -2.43 -0.70
N PRO A 408 -5.93 -3.73 -0.80
CA PRO A 408 -5.08 -4.41 0.17
C PRO A 408 -3.70 -3.73 0.19
N LYS A 409 -3.07 -3.69 1.35
CA LYS A 409 -1.68 -3.23 1.46
C LYS A 409 -0.74 -4.34 0.94
N PRO A 410 0.49 -4.02 0.50
CA PRO A 410 1.49 -5.04 0.14
C PRO A 410 1.70 -6.08 1.26
N THR A 411 1.54 -5.68 2.53
CA THR A 411 1.59 -6.58 3.69
C THR A 411 0.39 -7.53 3.84
N SER A 412 -0.58 -7.52 2.90
CA SER A 412 -1.70 -8.46 2.85
C SER A 412 -1.25 -9.77 2.21
N TYR A 413 -0.36 -10.49 2.90
CA TYR A 413 0.32 -11.65 2.35
C TYR A 413 -0.62 -12.77 1.87
N LEU A 414 -1.80 -12.93 2.51
CA LEU A 414 -2.84 -13.89 2.05
C LEU A 414 -3.45 -13.56 0.68
N ASP A 415 -3.30 -12.32 0.21
CA ASP A 415 -3.70 -11.91 -1.13
C ASP A 415 -2.55 -12.01 -2.12
N TYR A 416 -1.38 -11.49 -1.74
CA TYR A 416 -0.27 -11.24 -2.67
C TYR A 416 0.74 -12.37 -2.80
N LEU A 417 0.87 -13.23 -1.78
CA LEU A 417 1.91 -14.23 -1.73
C LEU A 417 1.35 -15.64 -1.91
N GLU A 418 2.17 -16.48 -2.53
CA GLU A 418 1.99 -17.92 -2.64
C GLU A 418 3.22 -18.64 -2.06
N ALA A 419 3.01 -19.76 -1.39
CA ALA A 419 4.13 -20.53 -0.83
C ALA A 419 4.85 -21.32 -1.92
N SER A 420 6.18 -21.40 -1.84
CA SER A 420 6.98 -22.17 -2.80
C SER A 420 6.81 -23.69 -2.69
N HIS A 421 6.42 -24.22 -1.52
CA HIS A 421 6.51 -25.66 -1.19
C HIS A 421 5.23 -26.25 -0.54
N GLY A 422 4.04 -25.81 -0.96
CA GLY A 422 2.77 -26.40 -0.49
C GLY A 422 2.39 -26.03 0.95
N GLU A 423 3.16 -25.18 1.62
CA GLU A 423 2.75 -24.51 2.86
C GLU A 423 1.59 -23.54 2.59
N LYS A 424 0.72 -23.30 3.58
CA LYS A 424 -0.51 -22.52 3.37
C LYS A 424 -0.36 -21.02 3.58
N GLU A 425 0.67 -20.60 4.30
CA GLU A 425 0.90 -19.20 4.58
C GLU A 425 2.40 -18.92 4.53
N VAL A 426 2.73 -17.79 3.92
CA VAL A 426 4.09 -17.26 3.88
C VAL A 426 4.00 -15.76 4.06
N SER A 427 5.05 -15.19 4.60
CA SER A 427 5.30 -13.76 4.70
C SER A 427 6.57 -13.41 3.96
N TYR A 428 6.93 -12.13 3.94
CA TYR A 428 8.22 -11.67 3.41
C TYR A 428 9.43 -12.07 4.30
N ASN A 429 9.23 -12.84 5.38
CA ASN A 429 10.33 -13.47 6.13
C ASN A 429 10.65 -14.89 5.64
N ASP A 430 9.80 -15.45 4.78
CA ASP A 430 9.84 -16.84 4.33
C ASP A 430 10.20 -16.90 2.83
N ASP A 431 10.39 -18.09 2.26
CA ASP A 431 10.49 -18.23 0.81
C ASP A 431 9.10 -18.16 0.16
N PHE A 432 8.88 -17.17 -0.70
CA PHE A 432 7.56 -16.88 -1.29
C PHE A 432 7.62 -16.66 -2.80
N ARG A 433 6.45 -16.72 -3.42
CA ARG A 433 6.20 -16.28 -4.80
C ARG A 433 5.19 -15.14 -4.80
N LEU A 434 5.37 -14.19 -5.72
CA LEU A 434 4.33 -13.21 -6.02
C LEU A 434 3.21 -13.88 -6.82
N ARG A 435 1.96 -13.69 -6.39
CA ARG A 435 0.77 -14.25 -7.06
C ARG A 435 0.57 -13.71 -8.49
N GLY A 436 0.97 -12.45 -8.72
CA GLY A 436 1.05 -11.86 -10.05
C GLY A 436 0.38 -10.51 -10.20
N ILE A 437 -0.20 -10.25 -11.38
CA ILE A 437 -0.72 -8.92 -11.76
C ILE A 437 -2.19 -8.80 -11.34
N LYS A 438 -2.47 -7.84 -10.45
CA LYS A 438 -3.83 -7.61 -9.96
C LYS A 438 -4.77 -7.12 -11.07
N GLN A 439 -5.88 -7.83 -11.25
CA GLN A 439 -6.97 -7.49 -12.17
C GLN A 439 -8.29 -7.33 -11.42
N TYR A 440 -9.13 -6.38 -11.83
CA TYR A 440 -10.47 -6.22 -11.25
C TYR A 440 -11.47 -7.11 -11.98
N TRP A 441 -12.46 -7.64 -11.25
CA TRP A 441 -13.58 -8.36 -11.85
C TRP A 441 -14.50 -7.39 -12.57
N LEU A 442 -14.99 -7.80 -13.75
CA LEU A 442 -16.17 -7.20 -14.35
C LEU A 442 -17.39 -7.38 -13.41
N LYS A 443 -18.33 -6.44 -13.50
CA LYS A 443 -19.59 -6.48 -12.73
C LYS A 443 -20.74 -6.08 -13.64
N GLU A 444 -21.84 -6.82 -13.55
CA GLU A 444 -23.07 -6.49 -14.26
C GLU A 444 -23.72 -5.22 -13.71
N ASN A 445 -23.81 -5.16 -12.39
CA ASN A 445 -24.54 -4.12 -11.67
C ASN A 445 -23.61 -3.30 -10.79
N ILE A 446 -23.93 -2.02 -10.65
CA ILE A 446 -23.27 -1.15 -9.69
C ILE A 446 -23.61 -1.61 -8.27
N ILE A 447 -22.59 -1.96 -7.50
CA ILE A 447 -22.72 -2.33 -6.10
C ILE A 447 -22.75 -1.05 -5.26
N ARG A 448 -23.78 -0.88 -4.44
CA ARG A 448 -23.87 0.27 -3.54
C ARG A 448 -22.77 0.18 -2.49
N GLY A 449 -21.89 1.18 -2.47
CA GLY A 449 -20.85 1.30 -1.44
C GLY A 449 -21.46 1.63 -0.08
N GLU A 450 -21.02 0.92 0.97
CA GLU A 450 -21.30 1.33 2.35
C GLU A 450 -20.24 2.35 2.79
N VAL A 451 -20.69 3.53 3.19
CA VAL A 451 -19.82 4.51 3.85
C VAL A 451 -20.01 4.38 5.36
N GLY A 452 -18.95 4.00 6.07
CA GLY A 452 -18.97 3.94 7.53
C GLY A 452 -19.14 5.33 8.18
N LYS A 453 -19.14 5.37 9.51
CA LYS A 453 -19.31 6.63 10.28
C LYS A 453 -18.24 7.70 9.99
N ASN A 454 -17.09 7.32 9.44
CA ASN A 454 -15.99 8.25 9.14
C ASN A 454 -16.04 8.67 7.66
N LEU A 455 -16.67 9.80 7.38
CA LEU A 455 -16.78 10.34 6.01
C LEU A 455 -15.41 10.75 5.42
N LYS A 456 -14.37 10.95 6.23
CA LYS A 456 -13.03 11.35 5.75
C LYS A 456 -12.33 10.27 4.93
N VAL A 457 -12.76 9.01 5.04
CA VAL A 457 -12.22 7.91 4.22
C VAL A 457 -13.06 7.63 2.97
N ALA A 458 -14.17 8.33 2.79
CA ALA A 458 -15.03 8.18 1.63
C ALA A 458 -14.49 8.99 0.45
N SER A 459 -14.45 8.35 -0.71
CA SER A 459 -14.25 9.02 -1.99
C SER A 459 -15.61 9.44 -2.55
N HIS A 460 -15.66 10.65 -3.11
CA HIS A 460 -16.86 11.23 -3.67
C HIS A 460 -16.62 11.59 -5.13
N PHE A 461 -17.55 11.28 -6.03
CA PHE A 461 -17.43 11.60 -7.45
C PHE A 461 -18.78 11.59 -8.17
N ASN A 462 -18.85 12.27 -9.32
CA ASN A 462 -20.02 12.37 -10.19
C ASN A 462 -19.73 11.66 -11.52
N PRO A 463 -20.11 10.38 -11.68
CA PRO A 463 -19.81 9.63 -12.89
C PRO A 463 -20.68 10.09 -14.05
N LEU A 464 -20.20 9.92 -15.29
CA LEU A 464 -21.03 9.98 -16.49
C LEU A 464 -21.85 8.71 -16.61
N TYR A 465 -23.09 8.80 -17.10
CA TYR A 465 -23.93 7.63 -17.35
C TYR A 465 -23.31 6.65 -18.35
N ALA A 466 -23.75 5.39 -18.31
CA ALA A 466 -23.40 4.40 -19.32
C ALA A 466 -23.89 4.82 -20.72
N GLY A 467 -23.25 4.31 -21.75
CA GLY A 467 -23.54 4.61 -23.16
C GLY A 467 -22.68 5.71 -23.77
N VAL A 468 -22.00 6.53 -22.95
CA VAL A 468 -21.08 7.56 -23.46
C VAL A 468 -19.91 6.93 -24.22
N LYS A 469 -19.49 7.59 -25.29
CA LYS A 469 -18.40 7.13 -26.16
C LYS A 469 -17.25 8.12 -26.18
N PHE A 470 -16.03 7.60 -26.18
CA PHE A 470 -14.80 8.37 -26.29
C PHE A 470 -13.99 7.90 -27.48
N CYS A 471 -13.51 8.82 -28.32
CA CYS A 471 -12.65 8.51 -29.47
C CYS A 471 -11.22 8.95 -29.18
N GLY A 472 -10.27 8.01 -29.29
CA GLY A 472 -8.85 8.25 -29.04
C GLY A 472 -7.99 7.84 -30.23
N LYS A 473 -6.72 8.25 -30.18
CA LYS A 473 -5.73 7.94 -31.22
C LYS A 473 -4.40 7.53 -30.59
N ILE A 474 -3.79 6.47 -31.13
CA ILE A 474 -2.44 6.01 -30.80
C ILE A 474 -1.57 6.22 -32.03
N LYS A 475 -0.46 6.93 -31.91
CA LYS A 475 0.58 6.96 -32.94
C LYS A 475 1.65 5.93 -32.58
N PHE A 476 2.06 5.12 -33.55
CA PHE A 476 3.15 4.17 -33.40
C PHE A 476 4.25 4.46 -34.42
N ASN A 477 5.50 4.19 -34.04
CA ASN A 477 6.67 4.46 -34.87
C ASN A 477 7.61 3.26 -34.92
N ASN A 478 8.03 2.87 -36.12
CA ASN A 478 9.07 1.88 -36.37
C ASN A 478 8.81 0.54 -35.64
N VAL A 479 7.60 0.00 -35.74
CA VAL A 479 7.20 -1.29 -35.13
C VAL A 479 7.22 -2.42 -36.16
N THR A 480 7.56 -3.64 -35.74
CA THR A 480 7.35 -4.82 -36.61
C THR A 480 5.86 -5.17 -36.71
N GLU A 481 5.51 -6.09 -37.61
CA GLU A 481 4.13 -6.56 -37.76
C GLU A 481 3.63 -7.31 -36.52
N GLU A 482 4.50 -8.08 -35.86
CA GLU A 482 4.21 -8.74 -34.57
C GLU A 482 4.06 -7.73 -33.43
N GLU A 483 4.88 -6.67 -33.42
CA GLU A 483 4.77 -5.58 -32.44
C GLU A 483 3.47 -4.78 -32.61
N LEU A 484 3.07 -4.51 -33.86
CA LEU A 484 1.78 -3.90 -34.17
C LEU A 484 0.62 -4.82 -33.76
N GLY A 485 0.75 -6.12 -34.03
CA GLY A 485 -0.19 -7.15 -33.59
C GLY A 485 -0.37 -7.19 -32.08
N MET A 486 0.73 -7.14 -31.34
CA MET A 486 0.71 -7.14 -29.87
C MET A 486 0.07 -5.87 -29.31
N LEU A 487 0.32 -4.70 -29.92
CA LEU A 487 -0.34 -3.46 -29.55
C LEU A 487 -1.86 -3.51 -29.80
N LEU A 488 -2.28 -4.02 -30.96
CA LEU A 488 -3.69 -4.19 -31.32
C LEU A 488 -4.37 -5.19 -30.38
N TRP A 489 -3.71 -6.31 -30.08
CA TRP A 489 -4.23 -7.33 -29.17
C TRP A 489 -4.35 -6.79 -27.74
N GLY A 490 -3.36 -6.05 -27.24
CA GLY A 490 -3.44 -5.41 -25.93
C GLY A 490 -4.51 -4.31 -25.83
N LEU A 491 -4.88 -3.68 -26.96
CA LEU A 491 -5.95 -2.67 -27.01
C LEU A 491 -7.34 -3.29 -27.09
N LEU A 492 -7.53 -4.27 -27.97
CA LEU A 492 -8.82 -4.85 -28.35
C LEU A 492 -9.17 -6.14 -27.59
N LEU A 493 -8.16 -6.90 -27.17
CA LEU A 493 -8.29 -8.26 -26.60
C LEU A 493 -9.00 -9.23 -27.57
N GLU A 494 -9.76 -10.19 -27.04
CA GLU A 494 -10.60 -11.08 -27.84
C GLU A 494 -11.97 -10.45 -28.15
N GLU A 495 -12.69 -11.01 -29.12
CA GLU A 495 -14.03 -10.57 -29.47
C GLU A 495 -14.94 -10.50 -28.22
N ASN A 496 -15.77 -9.46 -28.13
CA ASN A 496 -16.66 -9.16 -26.99
C ASN A 496 -15.97 -8.86 -25.64
N SER A 497 -14.64 -8.85 -25.57
CA SER A 497 -13.92 -8.52 -24.34
C SER A 497 -14.28 -7.13 -23.81
N GLN A 498 -14.36 -7.02 -22.49
CA GLN A 498 -14.59 -5.76 -21.77
C GLN A 498 -13.47 -5.51 -20.76
N GLN A 499 -13.24 -4.23 -20.46
CA GLN A 499 -12.12 -3.81 -19.61
C GLN A 499 -12.60 -2.86 -18.49
N ASN A 500 -11.75 -2.64 -17.48
CA ASN A 500 -12.05 -1.73 -16.37
C ASN A 500 -11.12 -0.51 -16.36
N ILE A 501 -11.69 0.68 -16.45
CA ILE A 501 -10.97 1.96 -16.45
C ILE A 501 -11.54 2.91 -15.40
N GLY A 502 -10.76 3.90 -14.97
CA GLY A 502 -11.24 4.93 -14.05
C GLY A 502 -11.43 4.49 -12.59
N LYS A 503 -12.19 5.31 -11.85
CA LYS A 503 -12.44 5.18 -10.42
C LYS A 503 -13.68 4.30 -10.16
N GLY A 504 -13.72 3.60 -9.02
CA GLY A 504 -14.88 2.81 -8.62
C GLY A 504 -15.01 1.43 -9.26
N LYS A 505 -13.96 0.91 -9.91
CA LYS A 505 -13.92 -0.43 -10.55
C LYS A 505 -14.42 -1.54 -9.61
N THR A 506 -14.05 -1.46 -8.34
CA THR A 506 -14.43 -2.44 -7.31
C THR A 506 -15.92 -2.47 -6.99
N TYR A 507 -16.68 -1.45 -7.41
CA TYR A 507 -18.13 -1.37 -7.29
C TYR A 507 -18.83 -1.48 -8.65
N GLY A 508 -18.10 -1.69 -9.75
CA GLY A 508 -18.64 -1.93 -11.09
C GLY A 508 -18.64 -0.72 -12.01
N TYR A 509 -18.09 0.41 -11.57
CA TYR A 509 -17.92 1.59 -12.43
C TYR A 509 -16.81 1.38 -13.47
N GLY A 510 -16.95 2.05 -14.60
CA GLY A 510 -15.91 2.12 -15.63
C GLY A 510 -15.67 0.81 -16.37
N ARG A 511 -16.72 -0.02 -16.54
CA ARG A 511 -16.70 -1.14 -17.48
C ARG A 511 -16.82 -0.59 -18.89
N ILE A 512 -15.91 -0.96 -19.78
CA ILE A 512 -15.82 -0.43 -21.14
C ILE A 512 -15.68 -1.55 -22.18
N SER A 513 -16.14 -1.31 -23.41
CA SER A 513 -15.66 -2.02 -24.60
C SER A 513 -14.81 -1.10 -25.45
N VAL A 514 -13.90 -1.67 -26.23
CA VAL A 514 -13.00 -0.93 -27.13
C VAL A 514 -13.15 -1.49 -28.54
N GLU A 515 -13.36 -0.62 -29.51
CA GLU A 515 -13.51 -0.98 -30.91
C GLU A 515 -12.48 -0.24 -31.76
N LEU A 516 -11.92 -0.94 -32.75
CA LEU A 516 -11.07 -0.32 -33.75
C LEU A 516 -11.93 0.46 -34.74
N LYS A 517 -11.62 1.74 -34.96
CA LYS A 517 -12.30 2.56 -35.96
C LYS A 517 -11.50 2.67 -37.24
N GLU A 518 -10.19 2.84 -37.12
CA GLU A 518 -9.31 3.00 -38.26
C GLU A 518 -7.87 2.59 -37.91
N LEU A 519 -7.20 1.91 -38.85
CA LEU A 519 -5.77 1.69 -38.84
C LEU A 519 -5.17 2.37 -40.07
N GLN A 520 -4.24 3.30 -39.86
CA GLN A 520 -3.55 3.99 -40.95
C GLN A 520 -2.06 3.72 -40.88
N ILE A 521 -1.45 3.32 -42.00
CA ILE A 521 -0.01 3.10 -42.13
C ILE A 521 0.61 4.31 -42.83
N LEU A 522 1.73 4.78 -42.30
CA LEU A 522 2.52 5.85 -42.89
C LEU A 522 3.25 5.33 -44.12
N ASP A 523 3.04 6.00 -45.25
CA ASP A 523 3.79 5.78 -46.48
C ASP A 523 5.05 6.66 -46.46
N ASN A 524 6.17 6.03 -46.09
CA ASN A 524 7.47 6.71 -46.06
C ASN A 524 7.94 7.13 -47.46
N GLU A 525 7.63 6.37 -48.51
CA GLU A 525 8.03 6.72 -49.87
C GLU A 525 7.30 7.98 -50.33
N ALA A 526 5.99 8.06 -50.07
CA ALA A 526 5.22 9.27 -50.36
C ALA A 526 5.69 10.47 -49.54
N LEU A 527 6.06 10.28 -48.27
CA LEU A 527 6.48 11.36 -47.37
C LEU A 527 7.81 12.00 -47.79
N TYR A 528 8.77 11.19 -48.25
CA TYR A 528 10.13 11.64 -48.58
C TYR A 528 10.39 11.73 -50.10
N ASN A 529 9.35 11.62 -50.93
CA ASN A 529 9.47 11.83 -52.37
C ASN A 529 9.72 13.32 -52.67
N GLY A 530 10.91 13.64 -53.21
CA GLY A 530 11.29 15.01 -53.56
C GLY A 530 10.52 15.61 -54.75
N GLY A 531 9.76 14.81 -55.50
CA GLY A 531 9.01 15.26 -56.68
C GLY A 531 7.66 15.91 -56.41
N SER A 532 7.11 15.78 -55.19
CA SER A 532 5.80 16.35 -54.85
C SER A 532 5.61 16.51 -53.34
N LEU A 533 4.97 17.59 -52.90
CA LEU A 533 4.60 17.77 -51.49
C LEU A 533 3.45 16.84 -51.09
N CYS A 534 3.72 15.84 -50.24
CA CYS A 534 2.69 14.96 -49.69
C CYS A 534 2.09 15.50 -48.39
N LEU A 535 0.84 16.00 -48.44
CA LEU A 535 0.13 16.52 -47.27
C LEU A 535 -0.58 15.43 -46.44
N GLN A 536 -0.83 14.25 -47.03
CA GLN A 536 -1.56 13.14 -46.40
C GLN A 536 -0.80 11.82 -46.62
N PRO A 537 0.31 11.59 -45.90
CA PRO A 537 1.15 10.41 -46.07
C PRO A 537 0.59 9.16 -45.38
N TYR A 538 -0.52 9.28 -44.65
CA TYR A 538 -1.18 8.17 -43.96
C TYR A 538 -2.19 7.50 -44.88
N LYS A 539 -1.97 6.21 -45.17
CA LYS A 539 -2.88 5.40 -45.98
C LYS A 539 -3.74 4.55 -45.06
N PRO A 540 -5.09 4.62 -45.18
CA PRO A 540 -5.95 3.69 -44.45
C PRO A 540 -5.65 2.27 -44.91
N GLU A 541 -5.60 1.35 -43.96
CA GLU A 541 -5.48 -0.06 -44.28
C GLU A 541 -6.81 -0.53 -44.89
N LYS A 542 -6.80 -0.83 -46.19
CA LYS A 542 -8.02 -0.99 -47.00
C LYS A 542 -8.71 -2.34 -46.79
N GLU A 543 -8.00 -3.31 -46.24
CA GLU A 543 -8.56 -4.61 -45.87
C GLU A 543 -9.17 -4.53 -44.47
N THR A 544 -10.50 -4.56 -44.39
CA THR A 544 -11.30 -4.42 -43.16
C THR A 544 -10.84 -5.33 -42.00
N GLU A 545 -10.15 -6.43 -42.31
CA GLU A 545 -9.74 -7.45 -41.34
C GLU A 545 -8.22 -7.69 -41.27
N LYS A 546 -7.41 -6.86 -41.94
CA LYS A 546 -5.95 -7.06 -41.92
C LYS A 546 -5.33 -6.84 -40.54
N TYR A 547 -5.98 -6.07 -39.67
CA TYR A 547 -5.56 -5.96 -38.27
C TYR A 547 -5.65 -7.29 -37.51
N LYS A 548 -6.61 -8.18 -37.86
CA LYS A 548 -6.69 -9.54 -37.28
C LYS A 548 -5.50 -10.39 -37.69
N LYS A 549 -4.97 -10.22 -38.91
CA LYS A 549 -3.74 -10.88 -39.35
C LYS A 549 -2.55 -10.45 -38.49
N TYR A 550 -2.41 -9.15 -38.19
CA TYR A 550 -1.36 -8.68 -37.27
C TYR A 550 -1.51 -9.28 -35.87
N ILE A 551 -2.72 -9.29 -35.31
CA ILE A 551 -2.98 -9.94 -34.01
C ILE A 551 -2.58 -11.42 -34.05
N GLN A 552 -2.92 -12.14 -35.12
CA GLN A 552 -2.55 -13.54 -35.29
C GLN A 552 -1.02 -13.73 -35.33
N MET A 553 -0.28 -12.88 -36.05
CA MET A 553 1.18 -12.93 -36.07
C MET A 553 1.79 -12.76 -34.68
N ALA A 554 1.22 -11.87 -33.85
CA ALA A 554 1.64 -11.71 -32.47
C ALA A 554 1.34 -12.95 -31.60
N LYS A 555 0.16 -13.56 -31.78
CA LYS A 555 -0.21 -14.82 -31.11
C LYS A 555 0.73 -15.96 -31.52
N ASP A 556 1.01 -16.10 -32.81
CA ASP A 556 1.93 -17.12 -33.34
C ASP A 556 3.35 -16.92 -32.81
N ASP A 557 3.82 -15.68 -32.74
CA ASP A 557 5.13 -15.35 -32.14
C ASP A 557 5.21 -15.78 -30.67
N MET A 558 4.17 -15.50 -29.89
CA MET A 558 4.08 -15.91 -28.49
C MET A 558 3.94 -17.43 -28.33
N THR A 559 3.18 -18.10 -29.20
CA THR A 559 3.04 -19.56 -29.23
C THR A 559 4.39 -20.23 -29.49
N ARG A 560 5.19 -19.71 -30.44
CA ARG A 560 6.57 -20.19 -30.67
C ARG A 560 7.46 -20.00 -29.44
N PHE A 561 7.34 -18.87 -28.75
CA PHE A 561 8.13 -18.59 -27.54
C PHE A 561 7.78 -19.52 -26.37
N VAL A 562 6.48 -19.67 -26.09
CA VAL A 562 5.98 -20.52 -25.00
C VAL A 562 6.22 -22.00 -25.30
N GLY A 563 6.14 -22.41 -26.57
CA GLY A 563 6.27 -23.80 -27.02
C GLY A 563 4.94 -24.55 -27.05
N SER A 564 3.84 -23.87 -26.79
CA SER A 564 2.46 -24.35 -26.84
C SER A 564 1.55 -23.19 -27.24
N ASP A 565 0.30 -23.48 -27.60
CA ASP A 565 -0.69 -22.43 -27.87
C ASP A 565 -0.77 -21.43 -26.70
N ILE A 566 -0.47 -20.15 -27.00
CA ILE A 566 -0.50 -19.07 -26.01
C ILE A 566 -1.88 -18.90 -25.39
N MET A 567 -2.95 -19.21 -26.12
CA MET A 567 -4.33 -19.09 -25.64
C MET A 567 -4.67 -20.12 -24.56
N LEU A 568 -3.85 -21.18 -24.41
CA LEU A 568 -3.98 -22.20 -23.37
C LEU A 568 -3.05 -21.96 -22.17
N ALA A 569 -2.22 -20.92 -22.20
CA ALA A 569 -1.36 -20.58 -21.08
C ALA A 569 -2.22 -20.11 -19.89
N PRO A 570 -2.06 -20.67 -18.68
CA PRO A 570 -2.98 -20.40 -17.55
C PRO A 570 -3.17 -18.92 -17.23
N GLN A 571 -2.09 -18.14 -17.24
CA GLN A 571 -2.16 -16.69 -17.00
C GLN A 571 -2.93 -15.94 -18.09
N ILE A 572 -2.87 -16.40 -19.33
CA ILE A 572 -3.59 -15.78 -20.45
C ILE A 572 -5.08 -16.15 -20.37
N CYS A 573 -5.40 -17.42 -20.09
CA CYS A 573 -6.77 -17.86 -19.86
C CYS A 573 -7.41 -17.07 -18.71
N ASP A 574 -6.76 -17.03 -17.54
CA ASP A 574 -7.26 -16.30 -16.36
C ASP A 574 -7.49 -14.82 -16.68
N PHE A 575 -6.55 -14.19 -17.39
CA PHE A 575 -6.69 -12.80 -17.78
C PHE A 575 -7.88 -12.57 -18.70
N LEU A 576 -8.02 -13.35 -19.77
CA LEU A 576 -9.11 -13.20 -20.74
C LEU A 576 -10.47 -13.55 -20.11
N ASP A 577 -10.53 -14.56 -19.25
CA ASP A 577 -11.74 -14.93 -18.51
C ASP A 577 -12.22 -13.80 -17.59
N MET A 578 -11.28 -13.06 -16.98
CA MET A 578 -11.60 -11.85 -16.21
C MET A 578 -12.07 -10.67 -17.09
N LYS A 579 -11.91 -10.73 -18.41
CA LYS A 579 -12.36 -9.72 -19.40
C LYS A 579 -13.57 -10.16 -20.20
N ASP A 580 -14.04 -11.38 -20.01
CA ASP A 580 -15.20 -11.93 -20.69
C ASP A 580 -16.50 -11.54 -19.96
N PRO A 581 -17.42 -10.80 -20.60
CA PRO A 581 -18.69 -10.45 -19.99
C PRO A 581 -19.62 -11.64 -19.74
N GLU A 582 -19.40 -12.80 -20.37
CA GLU A 582 -20.17 -14.03 -20.13
C GLU A 582 -19.66 -14.82 -18.91
N LYS A 583 -18.44 -14.54 -18.47
CA LYS A 583 -17.81 -15.19 -17.29
C LYS A 583 -17.81 -14.31 -16.04
N ILE A 584 -18.68 -13.32 -15.96
CA ILE A 584 -18.80 -12.43 -14.79
C ILE A 584 -19.21 -13.27 -13.56
N PRO A 585 -18.39 -13.33 -12.49
CA PRO A 585 -18.77 -14.11 -11.32
C PRO A 585 -19.90 -13.46 -10.53
N PRO A 586 -20.67 -14.26 -9.73
CA PRO A 586 -21.71 -13.72 -8.86
C PRO A 586 -21.20 -12.62 -7.94
N SER A 587 -21.97 -11.53 -7.80
CA SER A 587 -21.59 -10.34 -7.00
C SER A 587 -21.24 -10.67 -5.54
N GLY A 588 -21.86 -11.70 -4.98
CA GLY A 588 -21.61 -12.21 -3.63
C GLY A 588 -20.19 -12.75 -3.42
N ARG A 589 -19.46 -13.10 -4.49
CA ARG A 589 -18.08 -13.63 -4.45
C ARG A 589 -17.00 -12.60 -4.78
N THR A 590 -17.41 -11.44 -5.30
CA THR A 590 -16.48 -10.41 -5.81
C THR A 590 -16.67 -9.06 -5.09
N ARG A 591 -17.22 -9.05 -3.88
CA ARG A 591 -17.39 -7.84 -3.06
C ARG A 591 -16.20 -7.61 -2.13
N TYR A 592 -16.14 -6.43 -1.52
CA TYR A 592 -15.26 -6.25 -0.36
C TYR A 592 -15.73 -7.12 0.81
N MET A 593 -14.76 -7.48 1.65
CA MET A 593 -15.07 -7.98 2.99
C MET A 593 -15.85 -6.92 3.77
N SER A 594 -16.81 -7.39 4.56
CA SER A 594 -17.65 -6.53 5.37
C SER A 594 -16.83 -5.83 6.44
N ILE A 595 -17.00 -4.51 6.55
CA ILE A 595 -16.46 -3.67 7.63
C ILE A 595 -17.43 -3.65 8.84
N GLN A 596 -18.62 -4.27 8.70
CA GLN A 596 -19.60 -4.31 9.78
C GLN A 596 -19.06 -5.15 10.95
N ARG A 597 -19.09 -4.57 12.15
CA ARG A 597 -18.52 -5.16 13.38
C ARG A 597 -19.05 -6.55 13.74
N ASN A 598 -20.21 -6.93 13.22
CA ASN A 598 -20.85 -8.22 13.49
C ASN A 598 -20.47 -9.32 12.49
N LYS A 599 -19.80 -9.01 11.37
CA LYS A 599 -19.51 -10.01 10.32
C LYS A 599 -18.07 -10.55 10.33
N ASN A 600 -17.12 -9.88 11.01
CA ASN A 600 -15.74 -10.33 11.28
C ASN A 600 -14.98 -11.08 10.15
N GLU A 601 -15.35 -10.88 8.88
CA GLU A 601 -14.91 -11.72 7.76
C GLU A 601 -13.39 -11.70 7.60
N TYR A 602 -12.78 -10.52 7.74
CA TYR A 602 -11.34 -10.34 7.66
C TYR A 602 -10.60 -11.04 8.82
N GLN A 603 -11.11 -10.92 10.05
CA GLN A 603 -10.52 -11.57 11.22
C GLN A 603 -10.63 -13.09 11.11
N GLU A 604 -11.77 -13.62 10.67
CA GLU A 604 -11.97 -15.05 10.49
C GLU A 604 -11.07 -15.62 9.39
N ARG A 605 -10.99 -14.93 8.25
CA ARG A 605 -10.06 -15.29 7.16
C ARG A 605 -8.61 -15.31 7.65
N ASN A 606 -8.18 -14.28 8.35
CA ASN A 606 -6.81 -14.19 8.87
C ASN A 606 -6.53 -15.27 9.92
N ALA A 607 -7.48 -15.53 10.82
CA ALA A 607 -7.32 -16.56 11.86
C ALA A 607 -7.20 -17.97 11.27
N LYS A 608 -7.91 -18.23 10.18
CA LYS A 608 -7.88 -19.51 9.45
C LYS A 608 -6.89 -19.53 8.29
N LYS A 609 -6.18 -18.42 8.04
CA LYS A 609 -5.10 -18.28 7.06
C LYS A 609 -5.53 -18.66 5.65
N ILE A 610 -6.74 -18.26 5.27
CA ILE A 610 -7.33 -18.64 3.97
C ILE A 610 -6.86 -17.66 2.88
N GLN A 611 -6.18 -18.19 1.85
CA GLN A 611 -5.73 -17.43 0.69
C GLN A 611 -6.89 -17.08 -0.26
N LEU A 612 -6.66 -16.14 -1.18
CA LEU A 612 -7.63 -15.88 -2.26
C LEU A 612 -7.82 -17.14 -3.13
N PRO A 613 -9.05 -17.44 -3.54
CA PRO A 613 -9.34 -18.50 -4.51
C PRO A 613 -8.77 -18.18 -5.91
N SER A 614 -8.54 -19.21 -6.72
CA SER A 614 -8.13 -19.05 -8.12
C SER A 614 -9.22 -18.33 -8.95
N VAL A 615 -8.86 -17.80 -10.11
CA VAL A 615 -9.81 -17.17 -11.03
C VAL A 615 -10.91 -18.16 -11.43
N ASP A 616 -10.51 -19.37 -11.83
CA ASP A 616 -11.42 -20.47 -12.18
C ASP A 616 -12.38 -20.83 -11.03
N ASP A 617 -11.87 -20.95 -9.79
CA ASP A 617 -12.70 -21.26 -8.63
C ASP A 617 -13.75 -20.20 -8.37
N VAL A 618 -13.42 -18.92 -8.58
CA VAL A 618 -14.32 -17.78 -8.39
C VAL A 618 -15.43 -17.79 -9.45
N ILE A 619 -15.09 -18.08 -10.70
CA ILE A 619 -16.04 -18.18 -11.82
C ILE A 619 -16.97 -19.38 -11.62
N LYS A 620 -16.42 -20.58 -11.39
CA LYS A 620 -17.18 -21.84 -11.35
C LYS A 620 -18.06 -22.07 -10.12
N GLY A 621 -17.94 -21.25 -9.08
CA GLY A 621 -18.69 -21.51 -7.84
C GLY A 621 -18.02 -22.47 -6.86
N ASN A 622 -16.79 -22.92 -7.13
CA ASN A 622 -16.16 -24.01 -6.37
C ASN A 622 -16.04 -23.67 -4.87
N PRO A 623 -16.30 -24.65 -3.98
CA PRO A 623 -16.13 -24.46 -2.55
C PRO A 623 -14.65 -24.27 -2.20
N ILE A 624 -14.37 -23.39 -1.23
CA ILE A 624 -13.00 -23.13 -0.78
C ILE A 624 -12.63 -24.19 0.26
N ILE A 625 -11.67 -25.05 -0.06
CA ILE A 625 -11.23 -26.14 0.81
C ILE A 625 -10.02 -25.70 1.63
N TYR A 626 -10.00 -26.04 2.93
CA TYR A 626 -8.86 -25.84 3.81
C TYR A 626 -8.58 -27.08 4.67
N GLU A 627 -7.39 -27.19 5.23
CA GLU A 627 -7.13 -28.26 6.21
C GLU A 627 -7.37 -27.71 7.60
N GLY A 628 -8.20 -28.40 8.37
CA GLY A 628 -8.29 -28.11 9.79
C GLY A 628 -7.02 -28.62 10.48
N GLN A 629 -6.19 -27.71 10.99
CA GLN A 629 -5.25 -28.11 12.04
C GLN A 629 -6.08 -28.49 13.28
N GLY A 630 -5.84 -29.69 13.83
CA GLY A 630 -6.43 -30.12 15.09
C GLY A 630 -6.15 -29.11 16.18
N ASN A 631 -7.05 -29.00 17.16
CA ASN A 631 -7.04 -28.05 18.27
C ASN A 631 -5.65 -27.89 18.94
N GLY A 632 -4.81 -27.01 18.41
CA GLY A 632 -3.74 -26.38 19.14
C GLY A 632 -4.37 -25.29 20.00
N HIS A 633 -4.36 -25.50 21.31
CA HIS A 633 -4.84 -24.56 22.32
C HIS A 633 -4.24 -23.17 22.13
N TYR A 634 -4.95 -22.29 21.42
CA TYR A 634 -4.76 -20.84 21.50
C TYR A 634 -5.89 -20.27 22.37
N GLY A 635 -5.55 -20.04 23.63
CA GLY A 635 -6.44 -19.52 24.67
C GLY A 635 -7.02 -18.15 24.35
N GLY A 636 -8.19 -18.15 23.74
CA GLY A 636 -9.04 -16.98 23.55
C GLY A 636 -10.46 -17.42 23.24
N ASN A 637 -11.17 -17.93 24.25
CA ASN A 637 -12.56 -18.39 24.20
C ASN A 637 -13.46 -17.42 23.40
N ALA A 638 -13.79 -17.83 22.17
CA ALA A 638 -15.01 -17.46 21.47
C ALA A 638 -15.97 -18.65 21.64
N ASN A 639 -16.91 -18.52 22.57
CA ASN A 639 -18.14 -19.32 22.78
C ASN A 639 -18.83 -18.68 23.99
N GLN A 640 -20.11 -18.29 24.02
CA GLN A 640 -21.30 -18.77 23.31
C GLN A 640 -22.24 -17.58 23.03
N TYR A 641 -22.83 -17.51 21.84
CA TYR A 641 -24.08 -16.79 21.61
C TYR A 641 -24.90 -17.55 20.55
N THR A 642 -25.73 -18.45 21.04
CA THR A 642 -27.08 -18.84 20.59
C THR A 642 -27.64 -19.59 21.81
N ASP A 643 -28.85 -19.47 22.31
CA ASP A 643 -30.12 -18.88 21.91
C ASP A 643 -30.90 -18.70 23.22
N ARG A 644 -31.79 -17.70 23.31
CA ARG A 644 -33.10 -17.83 23.98
C ARG A 644 -33.91 -16.54 23.81
N ASN A 645 -34.82 -16.60 22.85
CA ASN A 645 -36.07 -15.85 22.85
C ASN A 645 -36.86 -16.15 24.13
N LYS A 646 -37.37 -15.12 24.80
CA LYS A 646 -38.71 -15.10 25.43
C LYS A 646 -39.08 -13.66 25.82
N ASN A 647 -40.13 -13.17 25.15
CA ASN A 647 -41.15 -12.23 25.59
C ASN A 647 -40.80 -11.22 26.70
N ASN A 648 -40.89 -9.92 26.38
CA ASN A 648 -41.88 -9.09 27.06
C ASN A 648 -42.18 -7.79 26.30
N ASN A 649 -43.48 -7.57 26.11
CA ASN A 649 -44.11 -6.29 25.80
C ASN A 649 -43.61 -5.18 26.73
N ARG A 650 -43.35 -3.98 26.19
CA ARG A 650 -43.89 -2.72 26.75
C ARG A 650 -43.72 -1.55 25.77
N LYS A 651 -44.84 -0.84 25.61
CA LYS A 651 -45.06 0.45 24.95
C LYS A 651 -44.30 1.60 25.64
N HIS A 652 -44.34 2.76 24.98
CA HIS A 652 -44.00 4.14 25.41
C HIS A 652 -42.55 4.57 25.11
N ASP A 653 -42.25 5.78 24.64
CA ASP A 653 -43.08 6.92 24.23
C ASP A 653 -42.29 7.85 23.30
N LYS A 654 -43.03 8.75 22.64
CA LYS A 654 -42.52 9.87 21.85
C LYS A 654 -41.97 10.99 22.73
N THR A 655 -40.86 11.61 22.33
CA THR A 655 -40.52 13.05 22.52
C THR A 655 -39.31 13.36 21.61
N LYS A 656 -39.41 14.10 20.50
CA LYS A 656 -39.51 15.57 20.31
C LYS A 656 -38.57 16.42 21.18
N TYR A 657 -37.54 17.02 20.56
CA TYR A 657 -36.91 18.33 20.78
C TYR A 657 -35.90 18.51 19.60
N SER A 658 -36.11 19.29 18.54
CA SER A 658 -36.15 20.76 18.34
C SER A 658 -34.87 21.52 18.73
N GLY A 659 -34.29 22.26 17.77
CA GLY A 659 -33.27 23.32 17.98
C GLY A 659 -32.15 23.29 16.93
N SER A 660 -32.37 23.80 15.71
CA SER A 660 -32.10 25.20 15.27
C SER A 660 -30.63 25.57 15.05
N LYS A 661 -30.29 25.74 13.75
CA LYS A 661 -29.35 26.66 13.08
C LYS A 661 -28.42 27.54 13.95
N LYS A 662 -27.15 27.63 13.53
CA LYS A 662 -26.53 28.91 13.11
C LYS A 662 -25.24 28.73 12.28
N GLN A 663 -25.15 29.56 11.24
CA GLN A 663 -24.03 29.81 10.33
C GLN A 663 -22.94 30.66 11.01
N SER A 664 -21.68 30.40 10.63
CA SER A 664 -20.60 31.37 10.42
C SER A 664 -19.45 30.57 9.77
N GLY A 665 -18.93 30.86 8.57
CA GLY A 665 -18.53 32.17 8.06
C GLY A 665 -17.10 32.47 8.52
N ARG A 666 -16.07 31.88 7.89
CA ARG A 666 -14.70 32.44 7.90
C ARG A 666 -13.83 31.92 6.77
N GLU A 667 -13.05 32.85 6.26
CA GLU A 667 -12.41 32.91 4.96
C GLU A 667 -11.19 32.00 4.80
N LYS A 668 -10.93 31.73 3.52
CA LYS A 668 -9.85 30.92 2.96
C LYS A 668 -8.50 31.65 3.11
N SER A 669 -7.53 31.02 3.77
CA SER A 669 -6.11 31.27 3.50
C SER A 669 -5.59 30.20 2.53
N LYS A 670 -5.05 30.66 1.40
CA LYS A 670 -4.39 29.87 0.36
C LYS A 670 -3.15 29.19 0.96
N ASP A 671 -3.05 27.87 0.79
CA ASP A 671 -1.79 27.15 0.87
C ASP A 671 -1.71 26.23 -0.36
N MET A 672 -0.87 26.65 -1.32
CA MET A 672 -0.48 25.87 -2.48
C MET A 672 0.47 24.77 -2.01
N GLY A 673 0.13 23.51 -2.25
CA GLY A 673 1.05 22.40 -2.08
C GLY A 673 0.36 21.13 -1.63
N ASN A 674 -0.21 20.39 -2.59
CA ASN A 674 -0.35 18.93 -2.58
C ASN A 674 -1.10 18.51 -3.86
N ILE A 675 -0.38 18.63 -4.98
CA ILE A 675 -0.74 18.10 -6.29
C ILE A 675 -0.07 16.72 -6.36
N MET A 676 -0.75 15.67 -6.83
CA MET A 676 -0.25 14.30 -7.14
C MET A 676 -0.58 13.08 -6.22
N ALA A 677 -1.45 13.16 -5.21
CA ALA A 677 -1.58 12.01 -4.26
C ALA A 677 -2.72 10.99 -4.52
N ASP A 678 -3.75 11.28 -5.34
CA ASP A 678 -4.93 10.39 -5.44
C ASP A 678 -5.28 9.82 -6.83
N ALA A 679 -4.45 10.09 -7.85
CA ALA A 679 -4.59 9.47 -9.19
C ALA A 679 -3.86 8.11 -9.37
N LEU A 680 -3.08 7.66 -8.36
CA LEU A 680 -2.13 6.53 -8.50
C LEU A 680 -2.48 5.27 -7.68
N LYS A 681 -3.63 5.19 -7.01
CA LYS A 681 -3.98 4.02 -6.16
C LYS A 681 -4.47 2.78 -6.92
N GLY A 682 -4.15 2.68 -8.20
CA GLY A 682 -4.63 1.63 -9.09
C GLY A 682 -3.56 0.89 -9.87
N ILE A 683 -2.28 1.03 -9.53
CA ILE A 683 -1.11 0.39 -10.15
C ILE A 683 0.02 0.58 -9.11
N ILE A 684 0.82 -0.46 -8.80
CA ILE A 684 2.12 -0.25 -8.13
C ILE A 684 3.02 0.32 -9.22
N ILE A 685 2.97 1.63 -9.49
CA ILE A 685 3.91 2.37 -10.35
C ILE A 685 3.82 3.81 -9.89
N GLY A 686 4.97 4.42 -9.63
CA GLY A 686 5.10 5.85 -9.42
C GLY A 686 6.57 6.21 -9.56
N ASN A 687 7.01 6.41 -10.80
CA ASN A 687 8.23 7.18 -11.08
C ASN A 687 7.94 8.64 -10.74
N GLY A 688 8.78 9.21 -9.89
CA GLY A 688 8.87 10.65 -9.74
C GLY A 688 10.34 11.02 -9.71
N GLU A 689 10.78 11.85 -10.64
CA GLU A 689 11.74 12.93 -10.37
C GLU A 689 11.76 13.95 -11.52
N ASP A 690 11.65 15.22 -11.11
CA ASP A 690 12.20 16.45 -11.68
C ASP A 690 11.90 16.87 -13.13
N GLU A 691 10.77 17.59 -13.30
CA GLU A 691 10.65 18.64 -14.32
C GLU A 691 10.92 20.02 -13.68
N LYS A 692 12.19 20.40 -13.64
CA LYS A 692 12.62 21.80 -13.77
C LYS A 692 13.81 21.85 -14.74
N LYS A 693 13.49 21.95 -16.02
CA LYS A 693 14.19 22.80 -17.01
C LYS A 693 13.36 22.90 -18.27
#